data_AF-A0A497IKH8-F1
#
_entry.id   AF-A0A497IKH8-F1
#
_cell.length_a   1.000
_cell.length_b   1.000
_cell.length_c   1.000
_cell.angle_alpha   90.00
_cell.angle_beta   90.00
_cell.angle_gamma   90.00
#
_symmetry.space_group_name_H-M   'P 1'
#
loop_
_entity.id
_entity.type
_entity.pdbx_description
1 polymer ?
#
loop_
_entity_poly.entity_id
_entity_poly.type
_entity_poly.pdbx_seq_one_letter_code
_entity_poly.pdbx_strand_id
1 'polypeptide(L)'
;MKIGCVMWSGYIESMAEASRGLDFLEINLKSLRDLRDERTRREFLDYLKAEADLIIVSHSGFDGTVDEVLSKVRDKLIINFGYTASFVSPRVTREQLSTIYRYFRLGGVENMRNALSYIGTEFFDLDLEAPPPKEMQWEGIYHPASPTLFSSIDDYIEWYGEERITSASTVGLIFYRSHVVTGDLEVEDAVISALEERGLTVIPVFSWDFPNKEFEIAGNDTVIERFFIKDNKSMIDLLIDLQSSFLIHTEDRSVLNRMDVPIIKGVVTYHKSEDEWREDPHGLEGELVWSVVMPEFEGIIEPLMTGARVRDAVGGATSEHFSPITKRIEHLADRVLKWANLRKKPMNDRKIVFVLHNSPCAGLESNVGAGSNLDTLESLSRILQRMKEEGYSINDLPIDGEELIDRIMGRKAISDFRWTSVDEIVKKGGAIHLLDKTTYLSWFDEFPQNVQECMVEGWGEPPGNAMIHQGKIVITGLNLGNVLVCTQPKRGCYGARCDGSVCKILHDPDIPPTHHYIATYRFFGEIWGADAIVHVGTHGNIEFLPGKSVGLSESCYPDIAIGDIPHIYIYSVDNPSEGIVAKRRSYAALVDHMLPVMTESGTYGKLNDLERLIGEYELAKTSDHARAHALEHLILEAIDEANLKSEIESHEDTAFEDVVKKAHDAVSRIKESLINKGLHVFGETPRGDEKTELITSMIRFDEDTRKIFDNDRDRLKEAVTHILEDPDSDGKIASKVRDISERIDLCKNEITSLLHGFDGGYITPGPSGLPTRGRWDVLPTGRNFYTLDPTRIPTRAAWRVGRKLAANLIEKYERETGRIPENCGMILFSTDITWADGEELSQILYLIGVEPEWDEPGRIKNLGIIPLDELGRPRIDITVRISGIMRDSFMQVIELLDDAIRRVAELNEPPDMNFIRKHALAQETDGQEWERAKTRIFGSKPGTYGAGVNLAVNASAWENEEDLANVFLYWSGYAYGKGIQGKESHEELLNQLKTVDLSVRSNPTDEHDLFGCCCYYG
;
A
#
# COMPACT_ATOMS: atom_id res chain seq x y z
N MET A 1 -22.51 42.56 -24.54
CA MET A 1 -21.73 42.41 -23.29
C MET A 1 -20.59 41.44 -23.57
N LYS A 2 -19.36 41.82 -23.25
CA LYS A 2 -18.16 41.00 -23.40
C LYS A 2 -17.65 40.54 -22.04
N ILE A 3 -17.60 39.24 -21.80
CA ILE A 3 -17.19 38.67 -20.52
C ILE A 3 -15.87 37.92 -20.68
N GLY A 4 -14.88 38.26 -19.86
CA GLY A 4 -13.74 37.38 -19.59
C GLY A 4 -14.05 36.48 -18.39
N CYS A 5 -13.98 35.17 -18.55
CA CYS A 5 -14.34 34.24 -17.48
C CYS A 5 -13.22 33.24 -17.19
N VAL A 6 -12.86 33.12 -15.90
CA VAL A 6 -11.92 32.11 -15.41
C VAL A 6 -12.65 31.15 -14.50
N MET A 7 -12.68 29.87 -14.84
CA MET A 7 -13.41 28.86 -14.07
C MET A 7 -12.73 27.50 -14.07
N TRP A 8 -13.19 26.61 -13.17
CA TRP A 8 -12.79 25.21 -13.14
C TRP A 8 -13.06 24.52 -14.48
N SER A 9 -12.09 23.71 -14.94
CA SER A 9 -12.12 23.06 -16.26
C SER A 9 -13.38 22.20 -16.48
N GLY A 10 -13.88 21.50 -15.44
CA GLY A 10 -15.12 20.71 -15.52
C GLY A 10 -16.42 21.50 -15.67
N TYR A 11 -16.40 22.83 -15.50
CA TYR A 11 -17.58 23.68 -15.70
C TYR A 11 -17.55 24.48 -17.01
N ILE A 12 -16.43 24.40 -17.77
CA ILE A 12 -16.23 25.14 -19.02
C ILE A 12 -17.32 24.80 -20.03
N GLU A 13 -17.62 23.51 -20.19
CA GLU A 13 -18.64 23.04 -21.12
C GLU A 13 -20.04 23.51 -20.74
N SER A 14 -20.45 23.33 -19.49
CA SER A 14 -21.75 23.78 -19.01
C SER A 14 -21.92 25.30 -19.16
N MET A 15 -20.85 26.09 -18.94
CA MET A 15 -20.89 27.55 -19.14
C MET A 15 -20.94 27.93 -20.62
N ALA A 16 -20.17 27.24 -21.47
CA ALA A 16 -20.22 27.42 -22.90
C ALA A 16 -21.64 27.13 -23.41
N GLU A 17 -22.28 26.06 -22.96
CA GLU A 17 -23.66 25.73 -23.29
C GLU A 17 -24.67 26.74 -22.71
N ALA A 18 -24.48 27.19 -21.48
CA ALA A 18 -25.34 28.20 -20.87
C ALA A 18 -25.32 29.51 -21.66
N SER A 19 -24.16 29.86 -22.23
CA SER A 19 -23.99 31.04 -23.10
C SER A 19 -24.58 30.83 -24.50
N ARG A 20 -24.67 29.59 -25.01
CA ARG A 20 -25.31 29.28 -26.29
C ARG A 20 -26.81 29.58 -26.16
N GLY A 21 -27.26 30.60 -26.90
CA GLY A 21 -28.64 31.11 -26.86
C GLY A 21 -28.79 32.50 -26.23
N LEU A 22 -27.70 33.12 -25.76
CA LEU A 22 -27.68 34.51 -25.30
C LEU A 22 -26.99 35.40 -26.35
N ASP A 23 -27.71 35.82 -27.40
CA ASP A 23 -27.15 36.57 -28.54
C ASP A 23 -26.50 37.92 -28.17
N PHE A 24 -26.81 38.46 -26.99
CA PHE A 24 -26.23 39.71 -26.47
C PHE A 24 -24.85 39.53 -25.81
N LEU A 25 -24.39 38.28 -25.67
CA LEU A 25 -23.21 37.91 -24.90
C LEU A 25 -22.10 37.34 -25.80
N GLU A 26 -20.90 37.89 -25.64
CA GLU A 26 -19.65 37.28 -26.12
C GLU A 26 -18.84 36.87 -24.89
N ILE A 27 -18.49 35.59 -24.78
CA ILE A 27 -17.73 35.06 -23.63
C ILE A 27 -16.37 34.52 -24.08
N ASN A 28 -15.32 34.94 -23.39
CA ASN A 28 -13.97 34.42 -23.53
C ASN A 28 -13.65 33.59 -22.27
N LEU A 29 -13.72 32.28 -22.41
CA LEU A 29 -13.50 31.32 -21.34
C LEU A 29 -12.00 30.99 -21.22
N LYS A 30 -11.54 30.81 -19.98
CA LYS A 30 -10.24 30.21 -19.66
C LYS A 30 -10.36 29.31 -18.42
N SER A 31 -9.66 28.18 -18.46
CA SER A 31 -9.35 27.40 -17.28
C SER A 31 -8.09 27.95 -16.60
N LEU A 32 -7.82 27.57 -15.34
CA LEU A 32 -6.53 27.90 -14.70
C LEU A 32 -5.35 27.29 -15.47
N ARG A 33 -5.55 26.11 -16.08
CA ARG A 33 -4.52 25.42 -16.86
C ARG A 33 -4.12 26.24 -18.09
N ASP A 34 -5.08 26.82 -18.79
CA ASP A 34 -4.83 27.70 -19.94
C ASP A 34 -3.97 28.90 -19.53
N LEU A 35 -4.17 29.43 -18.32
CA LEU A 35 -3.43 30.59 -17.80
C LEU A 35 -2.01 30.25 -17.32
N ARG A 36 -1.63 28.97 -17.23
CA ARG A 36 -0.24 28.57 -16.96
C ARG A 36 0.66 28.79 -18.18
N ASP A 37 0.09 28.72 -19.39
CA ASP A 37 0.79 29.09 -20.61
C ASP A 37 0.95 30.62 -20.67
N GLU A 38 2.20 31.09 -20.71
CA GLU A 38 2.49 32.52 -20.62
C GLU A 38 1.88 33.31 -21.78
N ARG A 39 1.87 32.72 -22.98
CA ARG A 39 1.31 33.34 -24.17
C ARG A 39 -0.20 33.50 -24.03
N THR A 40 -0.90 32.42 -23.72
CA THR A 40 -2.36 32.41 -23.52
C THR A 40 -2.77 33.37 -22.41
N ARG A 41 -2.02 33.39 -21.31
CA ARG A 41 -2.23 34.34 -20.21
C ARG A 41 -2.08 35.79 -20.66
N ARG A 42 -1.09 36.10 -21.50
CA ARG A 42 -0.86 37.45 -22.04
C ARG A 42 -1.99 37.87 -22.99
N GLU A 43 -2.35 37.00 -23.93
CA GLU A 43 -3.44 37.23 -24.88
C GLU A 43 -4.78 37.45 -24.15
N PHE A 44 -5.06 36.64 -23.12
CA PHE A 44 -6.25 36.81 -22.30
C PHE A 44 -6.22 38.14 -21.53
N LEU A 45 -5.10 38.50 -20.91
CA LEU A 45 -4.95 39.78 -20.22
C LEU A 45 -5.16 40.99 -21.16
N ASP A 46 -4.67 40.91 -22.39
CA ASP A 46 -4.86 41.97 -23.38
C ASP A 46 -6.34 42.10 -23.78
N TYR A 47 -7.05 40.98 -23.96
CA TYR A 47 -8.51 40.98 -24.13
C TYR A 47 -9.23 41.60 -22.92
N LEU A 48 -8.87 41.22 -21.70
CA LEU A 48 -9.49 41.77 -20.48
C LEU A 48 -9.34 43.30 -20.39
N LYS A 49 -8.18 43.84 -20.79
CA LYS A 49 -7.93 45.29 -20.80
C LYS A 49 -8.73 45.98 -21.91
N ALA A 50 -8.64 45.47 -23.13
CA ALA A 50 -9.13 46.16 -24.31
C ALA A 50 -10.64 46.01 -24.53
N GLU A 51 -11.20 44.84 -24.24
CA GLU A 51 -12.52 44.45 -24.74
C GLU A 51 -13.51 44.02 -23.66
N ALA A 52 -13.06 43.41 -22.56
CA ALA A 52 -13.98 42.90 -21.54
C ALA A 52 -14.73 44.03 -20.81
N ASP A 53 -16.05 43.87 -20.72
CA ASP A 53 -16.97 44.70 -19.93
C ASP A 53 -17.07 44.19 -18.48
N LEU A 54 -16.98 42.87 -18.31
CA LEU A 54 -17.10 42.16 -17.04
C LEU A 54 -16.09 41.00 -16.96
N ILE A 55 -15.61 40.74 -15.75
CA ILE A 55 -14.75 39.61 -15.43
C ILE A 55 -15.43 38.74 -14.38
N ILE A 56 -15.62 37.45 -14.68
CA ILE A 56 -16.16 36.46 -13.73
C ILE A 56 -15.05 35.49 -13.35
N VAL A 57 -14.88 35.26 -12.05
CA VAL A 57 -13.93 34.26 -11.54
C VAL A 57 -14.65 33.29 -10.62
N SER A 58 -14.65 32.03 -11.04
CA SER A 58 -15.21 30.86 -10.35
C SER A 58 -14.17 29.73 -10.29
N HIS A 59 -13.01 30.02 -9.70
CA HIS A 59 -11.91 29.06 -9.55
C HIS A 59 -11.21 29.25 -8.19
N SER A 60 -10.73 28.18 -7.58
CA SER A 60 -10.02 28.18 -6.28
C SER A 60 -8.53 27.87 -6.41
N GLY A 61 -7.84 28.53 -7.33
CA GLY A 61 -6.42 28.28 -7.58
C GLY A 61 -5.53 28.92 -6.51
N PHE A 62 -4.62 28.14 -5.91
CA PHE A 62 -3.70 28.59 -4.85
C PHE A 62 -2.39 29.20 -5.38
N ASP A 63 -2.15 29.18 -6.69
CA ASP A 63 -0.87 29.57 -7.30
C ASP A 63 -0.71 31.08 -7.51
N GLY A 64 -1.74 31.87 -7.18
CA GLY A 64 -1.74 33.33 -7.33
C GLY A 64 -1.84 33.82 -8.78
N THR A 65 -1.92 32.93 -9.78
CA THR A 65 -1.96 33.30 -11.21
C THR A 65 -3.17 34.17 -11.52
N VAL A 66 -4.34 33.82 -10.97
CA VAL A 66 -5.58 34.59 -11.18
C VAL A 66 -5.48 35.95 -10.52
N ASP A 67 -4.99 36.03 -9.28
CA ASP A 67 -4.80 37.29 -8.56
C ASP A 67 -3.82 38.22 -9.31
N GLU A 68 -2.76 37.66 -9.91
CA GLU A 68 -1.82 38.41 -10.75
C GLU A 68 -2.53 39.04 -11.96
N VAL A 69 -3.37 38.26 -12.66
CA VAL A 69 -4.16 38.75 -13.81
C VAL A 69 -5.12 39.84 -13.37
N LEU A 70 -5.94 39.58 -12.34
CA LEU A 70 -6.93 40.53 -11.82
C LEU A 70 -6.30 41.83 -11.32
N SER A 71 -5.08 41.76 -10.74
CA SER A 71 -4.38 42.93 -10.24
C SER A 71 -4.08 43.99 -11.32
N LYS A 72 -4.03 43.57 -12.59
CA LYS A 72 -3.70 44.42 -13.76
C LYS A 72 -4.93 44.98 -14.48
N VAL A 73 -6.15 44.65 -14.03
CA VAL A 73 -7.44 45.05 -14.65
C VAL A 73 -8.47 45.49 -13.60
N ARG A 74 -8.01 46.08 -12.49
CA ARG A 74 -8.86 46.50 -11.35
C ARG A 74 -9.88 47.58 -11.69
N ASP A 75 -9.72 48.26 -12.81
CA ASP A 75 -10.64 49.26 -13.34
C ASP A 75 -11.90 48.66 -13.97
N LYS A 76 -11.89 47.36 -14.27
CA LYS A 76 -13.03 46.61 -14.82
C LYS A 76 -14.02 46.19 -13.72
N LEU A 77 -15.23 45.81 -14.14
CA LEU A 77 -16.19 45.14 -13.25
C LEU A 77 -15.73 43.70 -13.04
N ILE A 78 -15.45 43.33 -11.79
CA ILE A 78 -14.93 42.02 -11.38
C ILE A 78 -15.90 41.40 -10.37
N ILE A 79 -16.41 40.23 -10.71
CA ILE A 79 -17.22 39.37 -9.85
C ILE A 79 -16.37 38.12 -9.56
N ASN A 80 -15.76 38.09 -8.37
CA ASN A 80 -14.91 36.99 -7.94
C ASN A 80 -15.50 36.35 -6.69
N PHE A 81 -15.88 35.08 -6.83
CA PHE A 81 -16.31 34.22 -5.72
C PHE A 81 -15.49 32.93 -5.69
N GLY A 82 -14.29 32.97 -6.26
CA GLY A 82 -13.24 31.98 -6.06
C GLY A 82 -12.68 32.03 -4.64
N TYR A 83 -11.74 31.13 -4.32
CA TYR A 83 -11.26 30.91 -2.95
C TYR A 83 -10.68 32.16 -2.26
N THR A 84 -9.93 32.99 -2.98
CA THR A 84 -9.36 34.23 -2.44
C THR A 84 -10.38 35.36 -2.36
N ALA A 85 -11.49 35.26 -3.10
CA ALA A 85 -12.49 36.32 -3.33
C ALA A 85 -11.88 37.72 -3.50
N SER A 86 -10.70 37.77 -4.13
CA SER A 86 -9.88 38.97 -4.28
C SER A 86 -10.45 39.91 -5.35
N PHE A 87 -10.16 41.21 -5.22
CA PHE A 87 -10.46 42.23 -6.24
C PHE A 87 -11.93 42.33 -6.70
N VAL A 88 -12.90 41.91 -5.89
CA VAL A 88 -14.34 42.13 -6.15
C VAL A 88 -14.61 43.64 -6.26
N SER A 89 -15.30 44.07 -7.32
CA SER A 89 -15.57 45.49 -7.54
C SER A 89 -16.48 46.07 -6.46
N PRO A 90 -16.22 47.30 -5.96
CA PRO A 90 -17.06 47.94 -4.93
C PRO A 90 -18.52 48.19 -5.33
N ARG A 91 -18.84 48.11 -6.63
CA ARG A 91 -20.20 48.25 -7.16
C ARG A 91 -21.03 46.97 -7.01
N VAL A 92 -20.41 45.83 -6.69
CA VAL A 92 -21.10 44.56 -6.43
C VAL A 92 -21.43 44.49 -4.96
N THR A 93 -22.73 44.52 -4.62
CA THR A 93 -23.16 44.39 -3.23
C THR A 93 -22.96 42.97 -2.72
N ARG A 94 -22.92 42.77 -1.39
CA ARG A 94 -22.82 41.43 -0.79
C ARG A 94 -24.01 40.54 -1.16
N GLU A 95 -25.21 41.13 -1.25
CA GLU A 95 -26.43 40.40 -1.65
C GLU A 95 -26.35 39.94 -3.11
N GLN A 96 -25.95 40.81 -4.03
CA GLN A 96 -25.74 40.44 -5.44
C GLN A 96 -24.65 39.37 -5.59
N LEU A 97 -23.52 39.52 -4.90
CA LEU A 97 -22.45 38.51 -4.92
C LEU A 97 -22.93 37.15 -4.38
N SER A 98 -23.71 37.16 -3.29
CA SER A 98 -24.29 35.95 -2.69
C SER A 98 -25.28 35.27 -3.63
N THR A 99 -26.15 36.03 -4.30
CA THR A 99 -27.10 35.51 -5.29
C THR A 99 -26.37 34.87 -6.48
N ILE A 100 -25.36 35.55 -7.03
CA ILE A 100 -24.55 35.02 -8.13
C ILE A 100 -23.82 33.75 -7.68
N TYR A 101 -23.17 33.80 -6.53
CA TYR A 101 -22.51 32.63 -5.93
C TYR A 101 -23.49 31.45 -5.80
N ARG A 102 -24.73 31.69 -5.37
CA ARG A 102 -25.75 30.64 -5.22
C ARG A 102 -26.11 29.98 -6.55
N TYR A 103 -26.24 30.72 -7.66
CA TYR A 103 -26.46 30.10 -8.98
C TYR A 103 -25.31 29.15 -9.36
N PHE A 104 -24.06 29.61 -9.25
CA PHE A 104 -22.89 28.80 -9.59
C PHE A 104 -22.69 27.63 -8.63
N ARG A 105 -23.01 27.82 -7.34
CA ARG A 105 -22.87 26.80 -6.29
C ARG A 105 -23.91 25.71 -6.41
N LEU A 106 -25.16 26.05 -6.72
CA LEU A 106 -26.18 25.07 -7.08
C LEU A 106 -25.75 24.36 -8.36
N GLY A 107 -25.31 25.13 -9.36
CA GLY A 107 -24.73 24.65 -10.62
C GLY A 107 -25.77 24.28 -11.68
N GLY A 108 -25.31 23.70 -12.79
CA GLY A 108 -26.16 23.30 -13.91
C GLY A 108 -26.32 24.39 -14.96
N VAL A 109 -26.50 23.99 -16.22
CA VAL A 109 -26.58 24.88 -17.39
C VAL A 109 -27.68 25.95 -17.23
N GLU A 110 -28.83 25.57 -16.67
CA GLU A 110 -29.95 26.50 -16.45
C GLU A 110 -29.62 27.58 -15.41
N ASN A 111 -29.02 27.21 -14.27
CA ASN A 111 -28.62 28.19 -13.25
C ASN A 111 -27.48 29.09 -13.76
N MET A 112 -26.52 28.55 -14.53
CA MET A 112 -25.49 29.38 -15.16
C MET A 112 -26.10 30.39 -16.14
N ARG A 113 -27.08 29.97 -16.94
CA ARG A 113 -27.81 30.86 -17.86
C ARG A 113 -28.61 31.93 -17.12
N ASN A 114 -29.28 31.55 -16.03
CA ASN A 114 -30.01 32.48 -15.16
C ASN A 114 -29.05 33.46 -14.47
N ALA A 115 -27.86 33.01 -14.06
CA ALA A 115 -26.83 33.89 -13.51
C ALA A 115 -26.36 34.94 -14.51
N LEU A 116 -26.11 34.53 -15.77
CA LEU A 116 -25.74 35.45 -16.85
C LEU A 116 -26.85 36.47 -17.14
N SER A 117 -28.11 36.05 -17.08
CA SER A 117 -29.28 36.92 -17.26
C SER A 117 -29.46 37.90 -16.08
N TYR A 118 -29.28 37.43 -14.85
CA TYR A 118 -29.27 38.24 -13.63
C TYR A 118 -28.18 39.31 -13.69
N ILE A 119 -26.96 38.93 -14.06
CA ILE A 119 -25.83 39.86 -14.23
C ILE A 119 -26.12 40.91 -15.32
N GLY A 120 -26.68 40.50 -16.46
CA GLY A 120 -27.06 41.41 -17.53
C GLY A 120 -28.10 42.45 -17.09
N THR A 121 -29.07 42.03 -16.29
CA THR A 121 -30.11 42.90 -15.75
C THR A 121 -29.57 43.88 -14.71
N GLU A 122 -28.79 43.37 -13.74
CA GLU A 122 -28.33 44.14 -12.58
C GLU A 122 -27.19 45.13 -12.89
N PHE A 123 -26.31 44.79 -13.83
CA PHE A 123 -25.10 45.58 -14.09
C PHE A 123 -25.06 46.27 -15.46
N PHE A 124 -25.94 45.89 -16.40
CA PHE A 124 -25.91 46.36 -17.78
C PHE A 124 -27.27 46.85 -18.32
N ASP A 125 -28.28 47.02 -17.46
CA ASP A 125 -29.62 47.52 -17.79
C ASP A 125 -30.28 46.76 -18.96
N LEU A 126 -30.02 45.45 -19.08
CA LEU A 126 -30.65 44.60 -20.08
C LEU A 126 -32.03 44.14 -19.60
N ASP A 127 -33.02 44.19 -20.49
CA ASP A 127 -34.38 43.69 -20.23
C ASP A 127 -34.44 42.17 -20.43
N LEU A 128 -33.95 41.43 -19.43
CA LEU A 128 -33.88 39.97 -19.42
C LEU A 128 -34.68 39.40 -18.25
N GLU A 129 -35.28 38.24 -18.46
CA GLU A 129 -35.86 37.47 -17.37
C GLU A 129 -34.72 36.79 -16.59
N ALA A 130 -34.62 37.09 -15.29
CA ALA A 130 -33.65 36.49 -14.39
C ALA A 130 -34.38 35.75 -13.25
N PRO A 131 -34.86 34.51 -13.49
CA PRO A 131 -35.51 33.71 -12.46
C PRO A 131 -34.55 33.44 -11.30
N PRO A 132 -35.03 33.33 -10.03
CA PRO A 132 -34.18 33.02 -8.89
C PRO A 132 -33.44 31.67 -9.08
N PRO A 133 -32.33 31.43 -8.34
CA PRO A 133 -31.60 30.18 -8.44
C PRO A 133 -32.52 28.96 -8.26
N LYS A 134 -32.48 28.06 -9.22
CA LYS A 134 -33.24 26.81 -9.21
C LYS A 134 -32.56 25.84 -8.27
N GLU A 135 -33.28 25.47 -7.22
CA GLU A 135 -32.81 24.45 -6.26
C GLU A 135 -32.53 23.13 -6.98
N MET A 136 -31.40 22.52 -6.63
CA MET A 136 -31.00 21.22 -7.13
C MET A 136 -30.63 20.33 -5.95
N GLN A 137 -30.97 19.06 -6.07
CA GLN A 137 -30.75 18.07 -5.03
C GLN A 137 -29.26 17.97 -4.69
N TRP A 138 -28.92 17.93 -3.39
CA TRP A 138 -27.55 17.76 -2.90
C TRP A 138 -27.11 16.29 -2.86
N GLU A 139 -28.10 15.41 -2.80
CA GLU A 139 -28.00 13.97 -2.78
C GLU A 139 -29.28 13.40 -3.40
N GLY A 140 -29.22 12.19 -3.92
CA GLY A 140 -30.36 11.53 -4.54
C GLY A 140 -29.94 10.36 -5.39
N ILE A 141 -30.88 9.78 -6.12
CA ILE A 141 -30.63 8.67 -7.04
C ILE A 141 -30.75 9.17 -8.49
N TYR A 142 -29.78 8.80 -9.32
CA TYR A 142 -29.72 9.11 -10.75
C TYR A 142 -29.70 7.82 -11.56
N HIS A 143 -30.53 7.66 -12.58
CA HIS A 143 -30.43 6.52 -13.49
C HIS A 143 -30.48 6.99 -14.95
N PRO A 144 -29.63 6.50 -15.86
CA PRO A 144 -29.59 6.96 -17.26
C PRO A 144 -30.91 6.77 -18.00
N ALA A 145 -31.65 5.70 -17.67
CA ALA A 145 -32.98 5.44 -18.24
C ALA A 145 -34.12 6.31 -17.64
N SER A 146 -33.86 7.06 -16.56
CA SER A 146 -34.87 7.94 -15.94
C SER A 146 -34.75 9.38 -16.47
N PRO A 147 -35.86 10.04 -16.81
CA PRO A 147 -35.84 11.46 -17.19
C PRO A 147 -35.65 12.41 -15.99
N THR A 148 -35.72 11.91 -14.76
CA THR A 148 -35.69 12.72 -13.53
C THR A 148 -34.87 12.06 -12.41
N LEU A 149 -34.34 12.88 -11.50
CA LEU A 149 -33.67 12.44 -10.28
C LEU A 149 -34.69 12.06 -9.21
N PHE A 150 -34.36 11.09 -8.35
CA PHE A 150 -35.21 10.65 -7.24
C PHE A 150 -34.67 11.15 -5.90
N SER A 151 -35.54 11.72 -5.07
CA SER A 151 -35.18 12.21 -3.72
C SER A 151 -35.35 11.18 -2.62
N SER A 152 -36.01 10.05 -2.90
CA SER A 152 -36.22 8.98 -1.95
C SER A 152 -35.97 7.62 -2.60
N ILE A 153 -35.53 6.66 -1.77
CA ILE A 153 -35.35 5.28 -2.22
C ILE A 153 -36.69 4.65 -2.61
N ASP A 154 -37.78 4.98 -1.93
CA ASP A 154 -39.10 4.41 -2.22
C ASP A 154 -39.61 4.81 -3.62
N ASP A 155 -39.44 6.07 -4.02
CA ASP A 155 -39.81 6.54 -5.37
C ASP A 155 -38.97 5.83 -6.45
N TYR A 156 -37.69 5.58 -6.17
CA TYR A 156 -36.82 4.85 -7.08
C TYR A 156 -37.25 3.38 -7.21
N ILE A 157 -37.58 2.71 -6.11
CA ILE A 157 -38.07 1.32 -6.11
C ILE A 157 -39.37 1.22 -6.92
N GLU A 158 -40.29 2.17 -6.74
CA GLU A 158 -41.56 2.19 -7.47
C GLU A 158 -41.35 2.32 -8.98
N TRP A 159 -40.38 3.13 -9.40
CA TRP A 159 -40.02 3.31 -10.81
C TRP A 159 -39.23 2.13 -11.39
N TYR A 160 -38.21 1.66 -10.67
CA TYR A 160 -37.28 0.63 -11.14
C TYR A 160 -37.89 -0.78 -11.09
N GLY A 161 -38.80 -1.00 -10.14
CA GLY A 161 -39.57 -2.23 -9.94
C GLY A 161 -39.10 -3.04 -8.73
N GLU A 162 -40.00 -3.20 -7.75
CA GLU A 162 -39.74 -3.95 -6.51
C GLU A 162 -39.30 -5.41 -6.75
N GLU A 163 -39.82 -6.06 -7.80
CA GLU A 163 -39.42 -7.43 -8.18
C GLU A 163 -37.93 -7.51 -8.57
N ARG A 164 -37.37 -6.48 -9.22
CA ARG A 164 -35.95 -6.46 -9.59
C ARG A 164 -35.07 -6.44 -8.34
N ILE A 165 -35.37 -5.55 -7.42
CA ILE A 165 -34.59 -5.33 -6.19
C ILE A 165 -34.66 -6.54 -5.26
N THR A 166 -35.79 -7.26 -5.25
CA THR A 166 -35.98 -8.43 -4.39
C THR A 166 -35.48 -9.74 -5.00
N SER A 167 -35.43 -9.86 -6.32
CA SER A 167 -35.03 -11.11 -7.01
C SER A 167 -33.56 -11.16 -7.42
N ALA A 168 -32.97 -10.03 -7.83
CA ALA A 168 -31.59 -9.93 -8.27
C ALA A 168 -30.67 -9.44 -7.15
N SER A 169 -29.36 -9.59 -7.32
CA SER A 169 -28.39 -8.97 -6.39
C SER A 169 -28.36 -7.47 -6.62
N THR A 170 -28.37 -6.71 -5.53
CA THR A 170 -28.47 -5.26 -5.60
C THR A 170 -27.12 -4.63 -5.26
N VAL A 171 -26.63 -3.77 -6.13
CA VAL A 171 -25.34 -3.07 -6.00
C VAL A 171 -25.61 -1.60 -5.75
N GLY A 172 -25.11 -1.07 -4.64
CA GLY A 172 -25.05 0.37 -4.42
C GLY A 172 -23.92 0.97 -5.24
N LEU A 173 -24.14 2.13 -5.85
CA LEU A 173 -23.09 2.92 -6.50
C LEU A 173 -23.13 4.31 -5.90
N ILE A 174 -22.01 4.81 -5.37
CA ILE A 174 -21.91 6.18 -4.85
C ILE A 174 -20.90 7.00 -5.64
N PHE A 175 -21.29 8.20 -6.07
CA PHE A 175 -20.49 9.07 -6.93
C PHE A 175 -20.77 10.55 -6.67
N TYR A 176 -20.02 11.44 -7.31
CA TYR A 176 -20.09 12.87 -7.02
C TYR A 176 -21.31 13.56 -7.64
N ARG A 177 -21.98 14.39 -6.85
CA ARG A 177 -23.02 15.32 -7.33
C ARG A 177 -22.51 16.22 -8.46
N SER A 178 -21.23 16.62 -8.42
CA SER A 178 -20.66 17.48 -9.47
C SER A 178 -20.86 16.89 -10.86
N HIS A 179 -20.78 15.56 -11.01
CA HIS A 179 -20.97 14.86 -12.29
C HIS A 179 -22.40 15.02 -12.81
N VAL A 180 -23.41 14.88 -11.93
CA VAL A 180 -24.83 15.13 -12.28
C VAL A 180 -25.05 16.58 -12.70
N VAL A 181 -24.37 17.51 -12.03
CA VAL A 181 -24.53 18.95 -12.25
C VAL A 181 -23.86 19.43 -13.53
N THR A 182 -22.71 18.86 -13.89
CA THR A 182 -21.98 19.19 -15.11
C THR A 182 -22.45 18.37 -16.32
N GLY A 183 -23.12 17.23 -16.09
CA GLY A 183 -23.47 16.26 -17.12
C GLY A 183 -22.34 15.28 -17.45
N ASP A 184 -21.28 15.23 -16.64
CA ASP A 184 -20.10 14.38 -16.82
C ASP A 184 -20.35 12.99 -16.21
N LEU A 185 -21.27 12.22 -16.81
CA LEU A 185 -21.80 10.96 -16.28
C LEU A 185 -21.41 9.72 -17.11
N GLU A 186 -20.50 9.86 -18.08
CA GLU A 186 -20.18 8.76 -19.01
C GLU A 186 -19.60 7.54 -18.29
N VAL A 187 -18.82 7.75 -17.22
CA VAL A 187 -18.25 6.66 -16.41
C VAL A 187 -19.34 5.95 -15.62
N GLU A 188 -20.20 6.70 -14.93
CA GLU A 188 -21.33 6.18 -14.16
C GLU A 188 -22.29 5.39 -15.05
N ASP A 189 -22.67 5.95 -16.20
CA ASP A 189 -23.58 5.31 -17.15
C ASP A 189 -23.00 3.99 -17.67
N ALA A 190 -21.69 3.94 -17.95
CA ALA A 190 -21.01 2.73 -18.37
C ALA A 190 -20.95 1.68 -17.26
N VAL A 191 -20.69 2.07 -16.00
CA VAL A 191 -20.71 1.16 -14.84
C VAL A 191 -22.11 0.60 -14.61
N ILE A 192 -23.14 1.45 -14.60
CA ILE A 192 -24.54 1.04 -14.42
C ILE A 192 -24.92 0.03 -15.51
N SER A 193 -24.64 0.36 -16.77
CA SER A 193 -24.96 -0.52 -17.91
C SER A 193 -24.25 -1.87 -17.82
N ALA A 194 -22.95 -1.88 -17.52
CA ALA A 194 -22.17 -3.12 -17.42
C ALA A 194 -22.66 -4.06 -16.30
N LEU A 195 -23.18 -3.50 -15.20
CA LEU A 195 -23.78 -4.27 -14.10
C LEU A 195 -25.18 -4.80 -14.48
N GLU A 196 -26.03 -3.97 -15.08
CA GLU A 196 -27.38 -4.36 -15.50
C GLU A 196 -27.36 -5.45 -16.59
N GLU A 197 -26.41 -5.39 -17.53
CA GLU A 197 -26.20 -6.41 -18.56
C GLU A 197 -25.85 -7.79 -17.97
N ARG A 198 -25.26 -7.82 -16.77
CA ARG A 198 -24.98 -9.04 -16.00
C ARG A 198 -26.14 -9.47 -15.10
N GLY A 199 -27.28 -8.79 -15.19
CA GLY A 199 -28.48 -9.08 -14.41
C GLY A 199 -28.42 -8.59 -12.96
N LEU A 200 -27.51 -7.67 -12.64
CA LEU A 200 -27.48 -7.01 -11.34
C LEU A 200 -28.44 -5.82 -11.32
N THR A 201 -29.01 -5.55 -10.16
CA THR A 201 -29.80 -4.33 -9.91
C THR A 201 -28.88 -3.26 -9.35
N VAL A 202 -28.99 -2.02 -9.82
CA VAL A 202 -28.11 -0.93 -9.36
C VAL A 202 -28.93 0.15 -8.63
N ILE A 203 -28.43 0.64 -7.51
CA ILE A 203 -28.93 1.84 -6.79
C ILE A 203 -27.84 2.93 -6.89
N PRO A 204 -27.85 3.74 -7.96
CA PRO A 204 -26.88 4.81 -8.22
C PRO A 204 -27.19 6.11 -7.47
N VAL A 205 -26.51 6.32 -6.35
CA VAL A 205 -26.65 7.48 -5.47
C VAL A 205 -25.55 8.50 -5.75
N PHE A 206 -25.92 9.76 -5.99
CA PHE A 206 -24.97 10.87 -5.98
C PHE A 206 -25.03 11.60 -4.63
N SER A 207 -23.90 12.15 -4.20
CA SER A 207 -23.85 13.02 -3.03
C SER A 207 -22.80 14.12 -3.20
N TRP A 208 -22.88 15.15 -2.36
CA TRP A 208 -21.83 16.17 -2.33
C TRP A 208 -20.51 15.59 -1.84
N ASP A 209 -20.54 14.78 -0.76
CA ASP A 209 -19.46 14.14 0.04
C ASP A 209 -19.31 14.73 1.47
N PHE A 210 -19.07 16.05 1.59
CA PHE A 210 -18.79 16.74 2.84
C PHE A 210 -20.05 17.35 3.44
N PRO A 211 -20.28 17.19 4.75
CA PRO A 211 -21.39 17.83 5.43
C PRO A 211 -21.21 19.36 5.44
N ASN A 212 -22.28 20.10 5.17
CA ASN A 212 -22.27 21.55 5.24
C ASN A 212 -23.52 22.06 5.96
N LYS A 213 -23.33 22.66 7.14
CA LYS A 213 -24.41 23.16 7.98
C LYS A 213 -25.15 24.37 7.40
N GLU A 214 -24.47 25.20 6.59
CA GLU A 214 -25.07 26.40 6.00
C GLU A 214 -26.08 26.04 4.90
N PHE A 215 -25.78 25.00 4.13
CA PHE A 215 -26.63 24.51 3.03
C PHE A 215 -27.43 23.25 3.41
N GLU A 216 -27.41 22.84 4.69
CA GLU A 216 -28.06 21.62 5.20
C GLU A 216 -27.67 20.35 4.42
N ILE A 217 -26.42 20.30 3.94
CA ILE A 217 -25.88 19.17 3.17
C ILE A 217 -25.46 18.08 4.15
N ALA A 218 -25.96 16.86 3.94
CA ALA A 218 -25.60 15.69 4.73
C ALA A 218 -24.23 15.13 4.32
N GLY A 219 -23.57 14.46 5.26
CA GLY A 219 -22.39 13.64 4.94
C GLY A 219 -22.80 12.28 4.38
N ASN A 220 -21.85 11.57 3.77
CA ASN A 220 -22.09 10.25 3.21
C ASN A 220 -22.55 9.20 4.23
N ASP A 221 -22.22 9.36 5.50
CA ASP A 221 -22.77 8.53 6.58
C ASP A 221 -24.29 8.57 6.61
N THR A 222 -24.86 9.76 6.49
CA THR A 222 -26.31 9.98 6.44
C THR A 222 -26.90 9.55 5.09
N VAL A 223 -26.19 9.78 3.98
CA VAL A 223 -26.63 9.37 2.64
C VAL A 223 -26.74 7.84 2.55
N ILE A 224 -25.73 7.12 3.02
CA ILE A 224 -25.72 5.65 3.05
C ILE A 224 -26.88 5.14 3.89
N GLU A 225 -27.11 5.71 5.08
CA GLU A 225 -28.27 5.35 5.90
C GLU A 225 -29.60 5.57 5.17
N ARG A 226 -29.75 6.67 4.42
CA ARG A 226 -31.01 7.03 3.75
C ARG A 226 -31.32 6.14 2.54
N PHE A 227 -30.31 5.81 1.75
CA PHE A 227 -30.53 5.18 0.43
C PHE A 227 -30.16 3.70 0.37
N PHE A 228 -29.28 3.22 1.26
CA PHE A 228 -28.81 1.83 1.24
C PHE A 228 -29.25 1.01 2.45
N ILE A 229 -29.80 1.64 3.50
CA ILE A 229 -30.28 0.93 4.69
C ILE A 229 -31.77 1.19 4.89
N LYS A 230 -32.55 0.12 5.05
CA LYS A 230 -33.98 0.19 5.36
C LYS A 230 -34.33 -0.82 6.45
N ASP A 231 -35.09 -0.37 7.45
CA ASP A 231 -35.47 -1.19 8.62
C ASP A 231 -34.28 -1.86 9.33
N ASN A 232 -33.16 -1.13 9.46
CA ASN A 232 -31.88 -1.63 10.00
C ASN A 232 -31.28 -2.83 9.25
N LYS A 233 -31.59 -2.98 7.96
CA LYS A 233 -30.98 -3.97 7.08
C LYS A 233 -30.42 -3.29 5.84
N SER A 234 -29.27 -3.78 5.36
CA SER A 234 -28.75 -3.36 4.06
C SER A 234 -29.71 -3.77 2.95
N MET A 235 -29.97 -2.84 2.04
CA MET A 235 -30.72 -3.07 0.80
C MET A 235 -29.82 -3.54 -0.34
N ILE A 236 -28.50 -3.40 -0.15
CA ILE A 236 -27.49 -3.74 -1.14
C ILE A 236 -26.68 -4.94 -0.65
N ASP A 237 -26.11 -5.67 -1.60
CA ASP A 237 -25.20 -6.80 -1.39
C ASP A 237 -23.72 -6.36 -1.47
N LEU A 238 -23.46 -5.22 -2.14
CA LEU A 238 -22.13 -4.65 -2.37
C LEU A 238 -22.26 -3.14 -2.66
N LEU A 239 -21.26 -2.35 -2.26
CA LEU A 239 -21.14 -0.92 -2.61
C LEU A 239 -19.94 -0.69 -3.54
N ILE A 240 -20.14 0.05 -4.63
CA ILE A 240 -19.06 0.61 -5.46
C ILE A 240 -18.91 2.09 -5.11
N ASP A 241 -17.69 2.47 -4.70
CA ASP A 241 -17.32 3.85 -4.42
C ASP A 241 -16.53 4.45 -5.60
N LEU A 242 -17.14 5.43 -6.29
CA LEU A 242 -16.54 6.22 -7.37
C LEU A 242 -16.08 7.62 -6.90
N GLN A 243 -16.29 7.98 -5.63
CA GLN A 243 -15.82 9.25 -5.11
C GLN A 243 -14.30 9.21 -4.88
N SER A 244 -13.68 10.38 -4.68
CA SER A 244 -12.26 10.50 -4.36
C SER A 244 -12.06 10.76 -2.87
N SER A 245 -10.98 10.26 -2.24
CA SER A 245 -10.75 10.37 -0.78
C SER A 245 -11.58 9.40 0.08
N PHE A 246 -11.66 9.70 1.37
CA PHE A 246 -12.50 9.01 2.35
C PHE A 246 -13.97 9.07 1.94
N LEU A 247 -14.66 7.95 2.04
CA LEU A 247 -16.10 7.88 1.88
C LEU A 247 -16.79 8.55 3.08
N ILE A 248 -16.27 8.39 4.31
CA ILE A 248 -16.83 8.95 5.54
C ILE A 248 -15.87 10.00 6.13
N HIS A 249 -16.29 11.27 6.13
CA HIS A 249 -15.52 12.40 6.64
C HIS A 249 -15.74 12.70 8.13
N THR A 250 -16.51 11.89 8.84
CA THR A 250 -16.70 11.95 10.29
C THR A 250 -15.81 10.93 11.00
N GLU A 251 -15.57 11.11 12.31
CA GLU A 251 -14.81 10.14 13.10
C GLU A 251 -15.57 8.82 13.28
N ASP A 252 -16.90 8.87 13.33
CA ASP A 252 -17.76 7.69 13.47
C ASP A 252 -18.04 7.05 12.10
N ARG A 253 -17.40 5.90 11.87
CA ARG A 253 -17.56 5.09 10.65
C ARG A 253 -18.46 3.86 10.88
N SER A 254 -19.20 3.80 11.99
CA SER A 254 -20.04 2.65 12.35
C SER A 254 -21.11 2.33 11.32
N VAL A 255 -21.52 3.29 10.48
CA VAL A 255 -22.43 3.07 9.36
C VAL A 255 -21.94 1.99 8.40
N LEU A 256 -20.63 1.91 8.14
CA LEU A 256 -20.07 0.89 7.24
C LEU A 256 -20.21 -0.52 7.83
N ASN A 257 -20.00 -0.66 9.16
CA ASN A 257 -20.23 -1.92 9.87
C ASN A 257 -21.72 -2.29 9.97
N ARG A 258 -22.63 -1.31 9.97
CA ARG A 258 -24.08 -1.58 9.94
C ARG A 258 -24.58 -1.97 8.54
N MET A 259 -23.99 -1.39 7.50
CA MET A 259 -24.25 -1.75 6.11
C MET A 259 -23.74 -3.18 5.82
N ASP A 260 -22.56 -3.51 6.33
CA ASP A 260 -22.00 -4.87 6.32
C ASP A 260 -21.99 -5.54 4.93
N VAL A 261 -21.43 -4.83 3.95
CA VAL A 261 -21.21 -5.31 2.58
C VAL A 261 -19.78 -4.99 2.13
N PRO A 262 -19.24 -5.69 1.12
CA PRO A 262 -17.96 -5.35 0.55
C PRO A 262 -18.08 -3.98 -0.12
N ILE A 263 -17.00 -3.20 -0.06
CA ILE A 263 -16.93 -1.90 -0.70
C ILE A 263 -15.77 -1.94 -1.68
N ILE A 264 -16.07 -1.83 -2.98
CA ILE A 264 -15.07 -1.85 -4.06
C ILE A 264 -14.77 -0.42 -4.51
N LYS A 265 -13.49 -0.10 -4.70
CA LYS A 265 -13.06 1.21 -5.18
C LYS A 265 -12.99 1.25 -6.71
N GLY A 266 -13.87 2.03 -7.34
CA GLY A 266 -13.72 2.40 -8.74
C GLY A 266 -12.87 3.67 -8.87
N VAL A 267 -11.67 3.53 -9.44
CA VAL A 267 -10.67 4.59 -9.54
C VAL A 267 -10.72 5.25 -10.91
N VAL A 268 -10.82 6.58 -10.90
CA VAL A 268 -10.64 7.42 -12.08
C VAL A 268 -9.29 8.12 -11.98
N THR A 269 -8.52 8.19 -13.06
CA THR A 269 -7.34 9.07 -13.09
C THR A 269 -7.75 10.50 -13.44
N TYR A 270 -7.26 11.46 -12.65
CA TYR A 270 -7.59 12.87 -12.76
C TYR A 270 -6.51 13.62 -13.55
N HIS A 271 -5.31 13.04 -13.64
CA HIS A 271 -4.15 13.66 -14.28
C HIS A 271 -3.76 13.03 -15.62
N LYS A 272 -4.14 11.78 -15.90
CA LYS A 272 -3.72 11.06 -17.11
C LYS A 272 -4.91 10.78 -18.04
N SER A 273 -4.68 10.83 -19.35
CA SER A 273 -5.56 10.19 -20.33
C SER A 273 -5.46 8.66 -20.21
N GLU A 274 -6.35 7.94 -20.89
CA GLU A 274 -6.29 6.47 -20.93
C GLU A 274 -4.95 6.00 -21.52
N ASP A 275 -4.50 6.62 -22.63
CA ASP A 275 -3.21 6.28 -23.26
C ASP A 275 -2.02 6.56 -22.33
N GLU A 276 -2.01 7.73 -21.67
CA GLU A 276 -0.98 8.09 -20.69
C GLU A 276 -0.93 7.08 -19.52
N TRP A 277 -2.09 6.65 -19.03
CA TRP A 277 -2.18 5.62 -17.98
C TRP A 277 -1.72 4.24 -18.50
N ARG A 278 -2.05 3.85 -19.73
CA ARG A 278 -1.65 2.57 -20.32
C ARG A 278 -0.14 2.48 -20.49
N GLU A 279 0.50 3.55 -20.95
CA GLU A 279 1.95 3.63 -21.16
C GLU A 279 2.76 3.72 -19.85
N ASP A 280 2.15 4.23 -18.77
CA ASP A 280 2.84 4.39 -17.49
C ASP A 280 3.07 3.05 -16.76
N PRO A 281 4.32 2.64 -16.48
CA PRO A 281 4.61 1.41 -15.74
C PRO A 281 4.16 1.42 -14.27
N HIS A 282 3.86 2.57 -13.65
CA HIS A 282 3.38 2.64 -12.26
C HIS A 282 1.84 2.58 -12.17
N GLY A 283 1.15 3.18 -13.14
CA GLY A 283 -0.31 3.28 -13.18
C GLY A 283 -0.82 4.55 -12.51
N LEU A 284 -1.04 4.51 -11.19
CA LEU A 284 -1.49 5.68 -10.41
C LEU A 284 -0.36 6.27 -9.58
N GLU A 285 -0.26 7.60 -9.57
CA GLU A 285 0.78 8.32 -8.83
C GLU A 285 0.16 9.47 -8.01
N GLY A 286 -0.28 10.54 -8.69
CA GLY A 286 -0.83 11.73 -8.03
C GLY A 286 -2.12 11.46 -7.26
N GLU A 287 -2.87 10.45 -7.66
CA GLU A 287 -4.13 10.04 -7.07
C GLU A 287 -3.99 8.98 -5.99
N LEU A 288 -2.83 8.33 -5.87
CA LEU A 288 -2.63 7.15 -5.01
C LEU A 288 -3.08 7.41 -3.57
N VAL A 289 -2.64 8.52 -2.97
CA VAL A 289 -2.89 8.79 -1.55
C VAL A 289 -4.39 8.94 -1.26
N TRP A 290 -5.13 9.67 -2.08
CA TRP A 290 -6.53 9.96 -1.79
C TRP A 290 -7.49 8.96 -2.45
N SER A 291 -7.19 8.38 -3.62
CA SER A 291 -8.06 7.38 -4.26
C SER A 291 -7.84 5.96 -3.77
N VAL A 292 -6.71 5.65 -3.12
CA VAL A 292 -6.38 4.29 -2.69
C VAL A 292 -6.02 4.27 -1.20
N VAL A 293 -4.99 5.00 -0.78
CA VAL A 293 -4.49 4.91 0.61
C VAL A 293 -5.56 5.33 1.62
N MET A 294 -6.25 6.46 1.43
CA MET A 294 -7.30 6.92 2.34
C MET A 294 -8.49 5.92 2.41
N PRO A 295 -9.07 5.44 1.29
CA PRO A 295 -10.06 4.36 1.30
C PRO A 295 -9.65 3.07 2.03
N GLU A 296 -8.37 2.70 2.04
CA GLU A 296 -7.90 1.51 2.76
C GLU A 296 -8.16 1.62 4.28
N PHE A 297 -8.15 2.83 4.87
CA PHE A 297 -8.51 3.05 6.28
C PHE A 297 -9.99 2.79 6.59
N GLU A 298 -10.82 2.68 5.55
CA GLU A 298 -12.24 2.36 5.62
C GLU A 298 -12.51 0.93 5.13
N GLY A 299 -11.47 0.10 4.99
CA GLY A 299 -11.63 -1.29 4.59
C GLY A 299 -12.11 -1.47 3.15
N ILE A 300 -12.08 -0.40 2.34
CA ILE A 300 -12.44 -0.44 0.93
C ILE A 300 -11.37 -1.26 0.19
N ILE A 301 -11.82 -2.18 -0.66
CA ILE A 301 -11.00 -3.16 -1.36
C ILE A 301 -10.98 -2.89 -2.87
N GLU A 302 -10.03 -3.54 -3.54
CA GLU A 302 -9.97 -3.64 -5.01
C GLU A 302 -9.95 -2.30 -5.75
N PRO A 303 -8.81 -1.57 -5.78
CA PRO A 303 -8.68 -0.32 -6.54
C PRO A 303 -8.64 -0.59 -8.05
N LEU A 304 -9.81 -0.65 -8.67
CA LEU A 304 -10.02 -0.98 -10.07
C LEU A 304 -10.24 0.27 -10.90
N MET A 305 -9.52 0.39 -12.02
CA MET A 305 -9.71 1.52 -12.93
C MET A 305 -11.12 1.51 -13.56
N THR A 306 -11.77 2.66 -13.62
CA THR A 306 -13.09 2.83 -14.24
C THR A 306 -13.08 3.91 -15.32
N GLY A 307 -12.31 4.98 -15.14
CA GLY A 307 -12.27 6.10 -16.08
C GLY A 307 -10.92 6.81 -16.14
N ALA A 308 -10.77 7.63 -17.18
CA ALA A 308 -9.60 8.49 -17.37
C ALA A 308 -9.99 9.91 -17.73
N ARG A 309 -9.06 10.84 -17.53
CA ARG A 309 -9.25 12.26 -17.82
C ARG A 309 -9.21 12.51 -19.32
N VAL A 310 -10.25 13.16 -19.84
CA VAL A 310 -10.29 13.69 -21.21
C VAL A 310 -10.15 15.20 -21.19
N ARG A 311 -9.53 15.75 -22.23
CA ARG A 311 -9.27 17.18 -22.37
C ARG A 311 -9.66 17.65 -23.76
N ASP A 312 -10.61 18.56 -23.81
CA ASP A 312 -11.12 19.13 -25.05
C ASP A 312 -10.99 20.64 -25.09
N ALA A 313 -11.02 21.20 -26.30
CA ALA A 313 -11.09 22.63 -26.50
C ALA A 313 -12.56 23.04 -26.71
N VAL A 314 -13.16 23.69 -25.71
CA VAL A 314 -14.55 24.19 -25.77
C VAL A 314 -14.54 25.70 -25.55
N GLY A 315 -15.13 26.45 -26.50
CA GLY A 315 -15.22 27.90 -26.38
C GLY A 315 -13.88 28.64 -26.26
N GLY A 316 -12.79 28.05 -26.79
CA GLY A 316 -11.44 28.61 -26.70
C GLY A 316 -10.73 28.37 -25.36
N ALA A 317 -11.27 27.48 -24.51
CA ALA A 317 -10.71 27.06 -23.23
C ALA A 317 -10.55 25.55 -23.17
N THR A 318 -9.66 25.08 -22.30
CA THR A 318 -9.55 23.65 -21.98
C THR A 318 -10.71 23.23 -21.06
N SER A 319 -11.57 22.34 -21.55
CA SER A 319 -12.57 21.59 -20.79
C SER A 319 -11.98 20.25 -20.35
N GLU A 320 -12.30 19.81 -19.13
CA GLU A 320 -11.83 18.53 -18.60
C GLU A 320 -13.04 17.73 -18.07
N HIS A 321 -13.24 16.53 -18.59
CA HIS A 321 -14.29 15.59 -18.19
C HIS A 321 -13.71 14.18 -18.06
N PHE A 322 -14.53 13.16 -17.79
CA PHE A 322 -14.07 11.78 -17.64
C PHE A 322 -14.70 10.84 -18.68
N SER A 323 -13.87 9.98 -19.27
CA SER A 323 -14.33 8.92 -20.17
C SER A 323 -14.17 7.54 -19.51
N PRO A 324 -15.10 6.60 -19.75
CA PRO A 324 -15.00 5.23 -19.26
C PRO A 324 -13.85 4.48 -19.93
N ILE A 325 -13.17 3.62 -19.16
CA ILE A 325 -12.25 2.60 -19.68
C ILE A 325 -13.01 1.27 -19.76
N THR A 326 -13.67 1.03 -20.89
CA THR A 326 -14.70 -0.02 -21.04
C THR A 326 -14.26 -1.40 -20.52
N LYS A 327 -13.11 -1.91 -20.95
CA LYS A 327 -12.61 -3.24 -20.52
C LYS A 327 -12.41 -3.34 -19.01
N ARG A 328 -12.03 -2.23 -18.36
CA ARG A 328 -11.80 -2.22 -16.91
C ARG A 328 -13.11 -2.14 -16.14
N ILE A 329 -14.11 -1.43 -16.67
CA ILE A 329 -15.48 -1.44 -16.15
C ILE A 329 -16.11 -2.83 -16.29
N GLU A 330 -15.93 -3.51 -17.43
CA GLU A 330 -16.39 -4.90 -17.61
C GLU A 330 -15.79 -5.83 -16.56
N HIS A 331 -14.48 -5.74 -16.34
CA HIS A 331 -13.78 -6.52 -15.33
C HIS A 331 -14.27 -6.20 -13.90
N LEU A 332 -14.48 -4.93 -13.58
CA LEU A 332 -15.09 -4.52 -12.31
C LEU A 332 -16.48 -5.15 -12.14
N ALA A 333 -17.31 -5.12 -13.18
CA ALA A 333 -18.65 -5.69 -13.15
C ALA A 333 -18.63 -7.22 -12.97
N ASP A 334 -17.66 -7.92 -13.57
CA ASP A 334 -17.44 -9.36 -13.37
C ASP A 334 -17.06 -9.67 -11.92
N ARG A 335 -16.14 -8.89 -11.33
CA ARG A 335 -15.74 -9.05 -9.92
C ARG A 335 -16.88 -8.77 -8.96
N VAL A 336 -17.65 -7.71 -9.20
CA VAL A 336 -18.85 -7.37 -8.44
C VAL A 336 -19.88 -8.50 -8.50
N LEU A 337 -20.11 -9.08 -9.68
CA LEU A 337 -21.00 -10.22 -9.85
C LEU A 337 -20.54 -11.42 -9.02
N LYS A 338 -19.24 -11.72 -8.95
CA LYS A 338 -18.72 -12.84 -8.16
C LYS A 338 -18.88 -12.61 -6.65
N TRP A 339 -18.60 -11.41 -6.14
CA TRP A 339 -18.88 -11.06 -4.75
C TRP A 339 -20.37 -11.17 -4.41
N ALA A 340 -21.24 -10.64 -5.27
CA ALA A 340 -22.68 -10.71 -5.11
C ALA A 340 -23.19 -12.17 -5.13
N ASN A 341 -22.64 -13.00 -6.00
CA ASN A 341 -22.95 -14.44 -6.06
C ASN A 341 -22.49 -15.17 -4.81
N LEU A 342 -21.27 -14.89 -4.32
CA LEU A 342 -20.72 -15.49 -3.11
C LEU A 342 -21.65 -15.26 -1.90
N ARG A 343 -22.10 -14.01 -1.72
CA ARG A 343 -23.02 -13.62 -0.63
C ARG A 343 -24.35 -14.37 -0.69
N LYS A 344 -24.93 -14.54 -1.89
CA LYS A 344 -26.23 -15.21 -2.07
C LYS A 344 -26.15 -16.73 -2.07
N LYS A 345 -25.00 -17.30 -2.40
CA LYS A 345 -24.87 -18.75 -2.56
C LYS A 345 -24.98 -19.44 -1.20
N PRO A 346 -25.81 -20.50 -1.08
CA PRO A 346 -25.90 -21.28 0.16
C PRO A 346 -24.54 -21.82 0.57
N MET A 347 -24.22 -21.73 1.87
CA MET A 347 -22.91 -22.10 2.42
C MET A 347 -22.44 -23.52 2.01
N ASN A 348 -23.34 -24.50 2.00
CA ASN A 348 -23.02 -25.88 1.61
C ASN A 348 -22.64 -26.04 0.13
N ASP A 349 -23.05 -25.11 -0.73
CA ASP A 349 -22.76 -25.10 -2.17
C ASP A 349 -21.54 -24.22 -2.54
N ARG A 350 -21.02 -23.44 -1.58
CA ARG A 350 -19.86 -22.57 -1.80
C ARG A 350 -18.60 -23.38 -2.01
N LYS A 351 -17.83 -22.96 -3.01
CA LYS A 351 -16.60 -23.58 -3.51
C LYS A 351 -15.41 -22.70 -3.22
N ILE A 352 -14.55 -23.11 -2.29
CA ILE A 352 -13.40 -22.31 -1.82
C ILE A 352 -12.09 -22.97 -2.20
N VAL A 353 -11.15 -22.20 -2.76
CA VAL A 353 -9.78 -22.67 -3.04
C VAL A 353 -8.83 -22.07 -2.01
N PHE A 354 -8.11 -22.90 -1.27
CA PHE A 354 -6.99 -22.49 -0.43
C PHE A 354 -5.68 -22.68 -1.19
N VAL A 355 -4.86 -21.64 -1.24
CA VAL A 355 -3.55 -21.62 -1.89
C VAL A 355 -2.46 -21.45 -0.83
N LEU A 356 -1.63 -22.49 -0.68
CA LEU A 356 -0.43 -22.51 0.14
C LEU A 356 0.76 -21.94 -0.65
N HIS A 357 1.58 -21.09 -0.02
CA HIS A 357 2.68 -20.42 -0.70
C HIS A 357 3.84 -21.33 -1.03
N ASN A 358 4.49 -21.00 -2.14
CA ASN A 358 5.67 -21.68 -2.65
C ASN A 358 6.78 -20.68 -3.00
N SER A 359 7.97 -20.93 -2.47
CA SER A 359 9.17 -20.18 -2.83
C SER A 359 9.65 -20.54 -4.26
N PRO A 360 9.86 -19.56 -5.17
CA PRO A 360 10.16 -19.83 -6.58
C PRO A 360 11.37 -20.74 -6.84
N CYS A 361 12.47 -20.52 -6.11
CA CYS A 361 13.75 -21.21 -6.34
C CYS A 361 14.11 -22.25 -5.26
N ALA A 362 13.27 -22.45 -4.24
CA ALA A 362 13.53 -23.36 -3.13
C ALA A 362 13.03 -24.80 -3.38
N GLY A 363 13.49 -25.74 -2.55
CA GLY A 363 12.94 -27.09 -2.50
C GLY A 363 11.50 -27.08 -2.01
N LEU A 364 10.56 -27.51 -2.85
CA LEU A 364 9.13 -27.38 -2.53
C LEU A 364 8.71 -28.36 -1.42
N GLU A 365 9.20 -29.60 -1.47
CA GLU A 365 8.87 -30.63 -0.48
C GLU A 365 9.18 -30.23 0.98
N SER A 366 10.13 -29.32 1.20
CA SER A 366 10.52 -28.83 2.53
C SER A 366 9.89 -27.49 2.91
N ASN A 367 9.13 -26.84 2.03
CA ASN A 367 8.64 -25.46 2.20
C ASN A 367 7.16 -25.28 1.79
N VAL A 368 6.37 -26.37 1.74
CA VAL A 368 4.94 -26.29 1.44
C VAL A 368 4.24 -25.44 2.49
N GLY A 369 3.53 -24.38 2.06
CA GLY A 369 2.82 -23.52 2.99
C GLY A 369 3.75 -22.61 3.78
N ALA A 370 4.82 -22.11 3.18
CA ALA A 370 5.62 -21.07 3.82
C ALA A 370 4.73 -19.88 4.24
N GLY A 371 4.86 -19.43 5.48
CA GLY A 371 4.11 -18.29 6.01
C GLY A 371 4.87 -17.66 7.17
N SER A 372 5.13 -16.36 7.07
CA SER A 372 5.85 -15.61 8.11
C SER A 372 5.11 -15.73 9.43
N ASN A 373 5.79 -16.30 10.43
CA ASN A 373 5.32 -16.40 11.81
C ASN A 373 3.97 -17.12 12.01
N LEU A 374 3.51 -17.91 11.04
CA LEU A 374 2.24 -18.63 11.05
C LEU A 374 2.46 -20.12 10.78
N ASP A 375 1.89 -20.98 11.61
CA ASP A 375 1.74 -22.41 11.29
C ASP A 375 0.58 -22.56 10.30
N THR A 376 0.89 -22.44 9.01
CA THR A 376 -0.11 -22.39 7.94
C THR A 376 -0.90 -23.70 7.82
N LEU A 377 -0.27 -24.84 8.09
CA LEU A 377 -0.87 -26.16 7.94
C LEU A 377 -1.86 -26.42 9.07
N GLU A 378 -1.46 -26.17 10.32
CA GLU A 378 -2.36 -26.30 11.46
C GLU A 378 -3.49 -25.26 11.38
N SER A 379 -3.17 -24.02 11.00
CA SER A 379 -4.17 -22.97 10.78
C SER A 379 -5.21 -23.36 9.74
N LEU A 380 -4.77 -23.89 8.59
CA LEU A 380 -5.68 -24.33 7.53
C LEU A 380 -6.54 -25.51 8.00
N SER A 381 -5.97 -26.51 8.68
CA SER A 381 -6.75 -27.63 9.20
C SER A 381 -7.85 -27.17 10.17
N ARG A 382 -7.57 -26.20 11.04
CA ARG A 382 -8.59 -25.61 11.94
C ARG A 382 -9.64 -24.79 11.21
N ILE A 383 -9.25 -24.01 10.19
CA ILE A 383 -10.21 -23.31 9.32
C ILE A 383 -11.15 -24.33 8.67
N LEU A 384 -10.64 -25.42 8.10
CA LEU A 384 -11.44 -26.46 7.45
C LEU A 384 -12.39 -27.14 8.45
N GLN A 385 -11.94 -27.40 9.68
CA GLN A 385 -12.80 -27.93 10.75
C GLN A 385 -13.93 -26.97 11.06
N ARG A 386 -13.62 -25.69 11.27
CA ARG A 386 -14.64 -24.69 11.58
C ARG A 386 -15.61 -24.51 10.41
N MET A 387 -15.14 -24.51 9.17
CA MET A 387 -16.02 -24.52 7.99
C MET A 387 -16.95 -25.75 7.99
N LYS A 388 -16.46 -26.94 8.33
CA LYS A 388 -17.29 -28.14 8.41
C LYS A 388 -18.38 -28.01 9.47
N GLU A 389 -18.06 -27.40 10.62
CA GLU A 389 -19.01 -27.14 11.71
C GLU A 389 -20.11 -26.15 11.32
N GLU A 390 -19.78 -25.10 10.57
CA GLU A 390 -20.74 -24.09 10.10
C GLU A 390 -21.62 -24.61 8.95
N GLY A 391 -21.23 -25.69 8.28
CA GLY A 391 -22.06 -26.42 7.31
C GLY A 391 -21.53 -26.45 5.88
N TYR A 392 -20.26 -26.14 5.64
CA TYR A 392 -19.63 -26.30 4.33
C TYR A 392 -19.48 -27.78 3.93
N SER A 393 -19.62 -28.07 2.64
CA SER A 393 -19.46 -29.42 2.10
C SER A 393 -17.99 -29.80 1.91
N ILE A 394 -17.39 -30.32 2.97
CA ILE A 394 -16.00 -30.81 2.95
C ILE A 394 -15.99 -32.34 3.12
N ASN A 395 -15.33 -33.02 2.19
CA ASN A 395 -15.05 -34.45 2.20
C ASN A 395 -13.63 -34.70 2.66
N ASP A 396 -13.37 -35.88 3.25
CA ASP A 396 -12.04 -36.30 3.69
C ASP A 396 -11.33 -35.20 4.49
N LEU A 397 -11.98 -34.63 5.51
CA LEU A 397 -11.41 -33.58 6.35
C LEU A 397 -10.12 -34.06 7.06
N PRO A 398 -8.99 -33.33 7.02
CA PRO A 398 -7.81 -33.65 7.83
C PRO A 398 -8.05 -33.32 9.32
N ILE A 399 -7.44 -34.11 10.20
CA ILE A 399 -7.55 -34.00 11.66
C ILE A 399 -6.72 -32.83 12.20
N ASP A 400 -5.56 -32.54 11.60
CA ASP A 400 -4.61 -31.52 12.05
C ASP A 400 -3.66 -31.13 10.90
N GLY A 401 -2.71 -30.23 11.17
CA GLY A 401 -1.70 -29.82 10.19
C GLY A 401 -0.78 -30.96 9.74
N GLU A 402 -0.47 -31.92 10.63
CA GLU A 402 0.39 -33.06 10.34
C GLU A 402 -0.26 -34.01 9.32
N GLU A 403 -1.52 -34.38 9.52
CA GLU A 403 -2.25 -35.21 8.57
C GLU A 403 -2.43 -34.49 7.22
N LEU A 404 -2.64 -33.17 7.23
CA LEU A 404 -2.77 -32.38 6.02
C LEU A 404 -1.49 -32.46 5.17
N ILE A 405 -0.31 -32.22 5.75
CA ILE A 405 0.94 -32.30 5.00
C ILE A 405 1.26 -33.73 4.56
N ASP A 406 0.97 -34.74 5.38
CA ASP A 406 1.14 -36.15 5.03
C ASP A 406 0.30 -36.53 3.80
N ARG A 407 -0.93 -36.01 3.71
CA ARG A 407 -1.81 -36.23 2.54
C ARG A 407 -1.28 -35.50 1.30
N ILE A 408 -0.82 -34.26 1.44
CA ILE A 408 -0.21 -33.49 0.34
C ILE A 408 1.01 -34.26 -0.19
N MET A 409 1.91 -34.68 0.69
CA MET A 409 3.16 -35.36 0.32
C MET A 409 2.94 -36.79 -0.16
N GLY A 410 1.99 -37.52 0.44
CA GLY A 410 1.62 -38.88 0.03
C GLY A 410 1.08 -38.95 -1.39
N ARG A 411 0.28 -37.94 -1.80
CA ARG A 411 -0.22 -37.79 -3.17
C ARG A 411 0.71 -37.01 -4.10
N LYS A 412 1.74 -36.36 -3.56
CA LYS A 412 2.55 -35.36 -4.27
C LYS A 412 1.67 -34.26 -4.89
N ALA A 413 0.69 -33.76 -4.12
CA ALA A 413 -0.23 -32.69 -4.50
C ALA A 413 0.44 -31.31 -4.50
N ILE A 414 1.60 -31.22 -5.15
CA ILE A 414 2.50 -30.07 -5.15
C ILE A 414 2.85 -29.68 -6.59
N SER A 415 3.03 -28.39 -6.83
CA SER A 415 3.48 -27.88 -8.14
C SER A 415 5.01 -27.91 -8.25
N ASP A 416 5.57 -29.10 -8.50
CA ASP A 416 7.02 -29.27 -8.72
C ASP A 416 7.37 -30.10 -9.96
N PHE A 417 8.55 -29.81 -10.49
CA PHE A 417 9.19 -30.54 -11.59
C PHE A 417 10.71 -30.70 -11.37
N ARG A 418 11.27 -30.11 -10.31
CA ARG A 418 12.72 -30.11 -10.04
C ARG A 418 13.13 -31.33 -9.21
N TRP A 419 12.43 -31.58 -8.11
CA TRP A 419 12.72 -32.68 -7.19
C TRP A 419 11.71 -33.81 -7.32
N THR A 420 10.45 -33.45 -7.54
CA THR A 420 9.40 -34.41 -7.92
C THR A 420 9.13 -34.31 -9.42
N SER A 421 9.11 -35.46 -10.12
CA SER A 421 8.75 -35.47 -11.54
C SER A 421 7.23 -35.35 -11.73
N VAL A 422 6.80 -34.72 -12.84
CA VAL A 422 5.38 -34.58 -13.19
C VAL A 422 4.69 -35.96 -13.31
N ASP A 423 5.38 -36.95 -13.86
CA ASP A 423 4.87 -38.33 -13.97
C ASP A 423 4.62 -38.97 -12.60
N GLU A 424 5.47 -38.69 -11.62
CA GLU A 424 5.29 -39.16 -10.25
C GLU A 424 4.06 -38.49 -9.60
N ILE A 425 3.89 -37.19 -9.77
CA ILE A 425 2.72 -36.43 -9.28
C ILE A 425 1.42 -37.05 -9.80
N VAL A 426 1.35 -37.29 -11.12
CA VAL A 426 0.18 -37.91 -11.74
C VAL A 426 -0.02 -39.34 -11.21
N LYS A 427 1.04 -40.14 -11.14
CA LYS A 427 0.98 -41.53 -10.65
C LYS A 427 0.53 -41.64 -9.18
N LYS A 428 0.91 -40.66 -8.35
CA LYS A 428 0.55 -40.59 -6.93
C LYS A 428 -0.82 -39.96 -6.67
N GLY A 429 -1.48 -39.45 -7.72
CA GLY A 429 -2.82 -38.86 -7.62
C GLY A 429 -2.84 -37.42 -7.13
N GLY A 430 -1.73 -36.70 -7.26
CA GLY A 430 -1.63 -35.27 -6.92
C GLY A 430 -2.22 -34.36 -8.00
N ALA A 431 -2.42 -34.88 -9.22
CA ALA A 431 -3.09 -34.18 -10.31
C ALA A 431 -4.61 -34.19 -10.12
N ILE A 432 -5.20 -33.02 -9.87
CA ILE A 432 -6.67 -32.85 -9.78
C ILE A 432 -7.32 -32.60 -11.13
N HIS A 433 -6.54 -32.14 -12.11
CA HIS A 433 -7.00 -31.93 -13.47
C HIS A 433 -5.86 -32.04 -14.50
N LEU A 434 -6.19 -32.52 -15.70
CA LEU A 434 -5.30 -32.54 -16.85
C LEU A 434 -5.91 -31.65 -17.93
N LEU A 435 -5.47 -30.40 -17.99
CA LEU A 435 -6.03 -29.39 -18.87
C LEU A 435 -5.56 -29.59 -20.30
N ASP A 436 -6.52 -29.73 -21.21
CA ASP A 436 -6.26 -29.87 -22.63
C ASP A 436 -5.70 -28.58 -23.24
N LYS A 437 -4.71 -28.73 -24.14
CA LYS A 437 -4.09 -27.60 -24.86
C LYS A 437 -5.13 -26.71 -25.54
N THR A 438 -6.16 -27.28 -26.17
CA THR A 438 -7.20 -26.53 -26.88
C THR A 438 -7.98 -25.61 -25.94
N THR A 439 -8.30 -26.09 -24.73
CA THR A 439 -9.01 -25.28 -23.72
C THR A 439 -8.12 -24.16 -23.19
N TYR A 440 -6.83 -24.43 -22.94
CA TYR A 440 -5.93 -23.38 -22.52
C TYR A 440 -5.71 -22.32 -23.62
N LEU A 441 -5.61 -22.76 -24.87
CA LEU A 441 -5.48 -21.86 -26.02
C LEU A 441 -6.66 -20.90 -26.13
N SER A 442 -7.90 -21.36 -25.91
CA SER A 442 -9.04 -20.43 -25.96
C SER A 442 -8.96 -19.31 -24.93
N TRP A 443 -8.40 -19.57 -23.74
CA TRP A 443 -8.18 -18.52 -22.74
C TRP A 443 -6.99 -17.63 -23.09
N PHE A 444 -5.92 -18.23 -23.61
CA PHE A 444 -4.72 -17.50 -24.02
C PHE A 444 -4.99 -16.51 -25.15
N ASP A 445 -5.84 -16.89 -26.11
CA ASP A 445 -6.21 -16.07 -27.26
C ASP A 445 -7.04 -14.83 -26.87
N GLU A 446 -7.64 -14.80 -25.67
CA GLU A 446 -8.36 -13.63 -25.12
C GLU A 446 -7.42 -12.56 -24.55
N PHE A 447 -6.17 -12.92 -24.22
CA PHE A 447 -5.22 -11.98 -23.62
C PHE A 447 -4.80 -10.89 -24.62
N PRO A 448 -4.42 -9.69 -24.14
CA PRO A 448 -3.82 -8.68 -25.01
C PRO A 448 -2.61 -9.22 -25.78
N GLN A 449 -2.43 -8.77 -27.03
CA GLN A 449 -1.39 -9.28 -27.92
C GLN A 449 0.03 -9.18 -27.29
N ASN A 450 0.34 -8.08 -26.62
CA ASN A 450 1.63 -7.92 -25.94
C ASN A 450 1.86 -8.96 -24.84
N VAL A 451 0.81 -9.33 -24.09
CA VAL A 451 0.89 -10.38 -23.06
C VAL A 451 1.18 -11.74 -23.71
N GLN A 452 0.47 -12.04 -24.80
CA GLN A 452 0.67 -13.29 -25.54
C GLN A 452 2.12 -13.38 -26.06
N GLU A 453 2.60 -12.32 -26.71
CA GLU A 453 3.96 -12.23 -27.25
C GLU A 453 5.01 -12.41 -26.15
N CYS A 454 4.90 -11.68 -25.03
CA CYS A 454 5.82 -11.82 -23.90
C CYS A 454 5.80 -13.25 -23.31
N MET A 455 4.63 -13.86 -23.17
CA MET A 455 4.53 -15.24 -22.66
C MET A 455 5.15 -16.25 -23.63
N VAL A 456 4.95 -16.10 -24.94
CA VAL A 456 5.55 -16.98 -25.96
C VAL A 456 7.06 -16.80 -26.02
N GLU A 457 7.56 -15.57 -25.95
CA GLU A 457 9.00 -15.30 -25.87
C GLU A 457 9.60 -15.90 -24.58
N GLY A 458 8.87 -15.77 -23.47
CA GLY A 458 9.28 -16.30 -22.18
C GLY A 458 9.26 -17.83 -22.11
N TRP A 459 8.23 -18.49 -22.65
CA TRP A 459 7.94 -19.90 -22.34
C TRP A 459 7.65 -20.80 -23.55
N GLY A 460 7.73 -20.25 -24.75
CA GLY A 460 7.37 -20.92 -26.00
C GLY A 460 5.86 -20.94 -26.23
N GLU A 461 5.43 -21.57 -27.33
CA GLU A 461 4.01 -21.69 -27.66
C GLU A 461 3.22 -22.45 -26.59
N PRO A 462 1.96 -22.07 -26.30
CA PRO A 462 1.06 -22.84 -25.44
C PRO A 462 1.02 -24.33 -25.81
N PRO A 463 1.02 -25.26 -24.84
CA PRO A 463 0.90 -25.04 -23.39
C PRO A 463 2.23 -24.76 -22.67
N GLY A 464 3.30 -24.49 -23.41
CA GLY A 464 4.66 -24.42 -22.86
C GLY A 464 5.17 -25.80 -22.41
N ASN A 465 6.10 -25.77 -21.45
CA ASN A 465 6.81 -26.95 -20.98
C ASN A 465 6.68 -27.19 -19.46
N ALA A 466 6.13 -26.24 -18.71
CA ALA A 466 5.94 -26.36 -17.27
C ALA A 466 4.79 -27.32 -16.96
N MET A 467 5.04 -28.31 -16.08
CA MET A 467 4.00 -29.22 -15.57
C MET A 467 3.19 -29.90 -16.68
N ILE A 468 3.86 -30.42 -17.71
CA ILE A 468 3.19 -31.10 -18.84
C ILE A 468 3.24 -32.62 -18.66
N HIS A 469 2.09 -33.27 -18.80
CA HIS A 469 1.97 -34.74 -18.89
C HIS A 469 1.14 -35.11 -20.11
N GLN A 470 1.71 -35.91 -21.03
CA GLN A 470 1.04 -36.34 -22.27
C GLN A 470 0.43 -35.19 -23.09
N GLY A 471 1.12 -34.03 -23.13
CA GLY A 471 0.67 -32.84 -23.88
C GLY A 471 -0.43 -32.02 -23.18
N LYS A 472 -0.79 -32.35 -21.94
CA LYS A 472 -1.76 -31.63 -21.11
C LYS A 472 -1.07 -30.92 -19.95
N ILE A 473 -1.59 -29.77 -19.53
CA ILE A 473 -1.11 -29.06 -18.33
C ILE A 473 -1.66 -29.77 -17.09
N VAL A 474 -0.79 -30.14 -16.17
CA VAL A 474 -1.15 -30.82 -14.92
C VAL A 474 -1.46 -29.77 -13.86
N ILE A 475 -2.69 -29.74 -13.38
CA ILE A 475 -3.10 -28.91 -12.23
C ILE A 475 -3.10 -29.78 -10.98
N THR A 476 -2.42 -29.34 -9.93
CA THR A 476 -2.18 -30.13 -8.71
C THR A 476 -2.97 -29.62 -7.52
N GLY A 477 -3.35 -30.52 -6.61
CA GLY A 477 -3.95 -30.16 -5.34
C GLY A 477 -4.58 -31.34 -4.61
N LEU A 478 -5.18 -31.05 -3.46
CA LEU A 478 -6.07 -31.95 -2.75
C LEU A 478 -7.51 -31.50 -2.97
N ASN A 479 -8.33 -32.38 -3.51
CA ASN A 479 -9.75 -32.14 -3.69
C ASN A 479 -10.54 -32.74 -2.51
N LEU A 480 -11.14 -31.86 -1.72
CA LEU A 480 -11.93 -32.16 -0.54
C LEU A 480 -13.43 -31.91 -0.79
N GLY A 481 -13.91 -32.07 -2.02
CA GLY A 481 -15.31 -31.80 -2.41
C GLY A 481 -15.49 -30.36 -2.90
N ASN A 482 -16.19 -29.53 -2.12
CA ASN A 482 -16.33 -28.10 -2.42
C ASN A 482 -15.15 -27.26 -1.91
N VAL A 483 -14.06 -27.91 -1.50
CA VAL A 483 -12.82 -27.22 -1.11
C VAL A 483 -11.64 -27.82 -1.86
N LEU A 484 -10.79 -26.96 -2.42
CA LEU A 484 -9.46 -27.35 -2.93
C LEU A 484 -8.37 -26.81 -2.01
N VAL A 485 -7.35 -27.62 -1.74
CA VAL A 485 -6.08 -27.17 -1.16
C VAL A 485 -4.99 -27.35 -2.20
N CYS A 486 -4.46 -26.24 -2.70
CA CYS A 486 -3.47 -26.19 -3.76
C CYS A 486 -2.19 -25.53 -3.24
N THR A 487 -1.08 -25.82 -3.91
CA THR A 487 0.17 -25.08 -3.70
C THR A 487 0.36 -24.09 -4.84
N GLN A 488 0.87 -22.90 -4.56
CA GLN A 488 1.03 -21.86 -5.57
C GLN A 488 1.98 -22.32 -6.68
N PRO A 489 1.65 -22.14 -7.97
CA PRO A 489 2.54 -22.54 -9.05
C PRO A 489 3.93 -21.89 -8.94
N LYS A 490 4.99 -22.63 -9.31
CA LYS A 490 6.35 -22.08 -9.33
C LYS A 490 6.47 -20.92 -10.31
N ARG A 491 7.11 -19.85 -9.85
CA ARG A 491 7.35 -18.63 -10.61
C ARG A 491 8.70 -18.70 -11.33
N GLY A 492 8.71 -18.37 -12.62
CA GLY A 492 9.94 -18.04 -13.34
C GLY A 492 10.83 -19.22 -13.76
N CYS A 493 10.32 -20.45 -13.70
CA CYS A 493 11.03 -21.64 -14.17
C CYS A 493 10.09 -22.76 -14.69
N TYR A 494 10.60 -23.65 -15.55
CA TYR A 494 9.87 -24.85 -16.02
C TYR A 494 10.68 -26.16 -16.03
N GLY A 495 11.86 -26.21 -15.39
CA GLY A 495 12.66 -27.44 -15.33
C GLY A 495 13.68 -27.43 -14.21
N ALA A 496 14.44 -28.52 -14.09
CA ALA A 496 15.37 -28.73 -12.99
C ALA A 496 16.69 -27.92 -13.08
N ARG A 497 17.01 -27.34 -14.24
CA ARG A 497 18.25 -26.58 -14.48
C ARG A 497 18.09 -25.11 -14.06
N CYS A 498 19.13 -24.54 -13.44
CA CYS A 498 19.18 -23.14 -13.02
C CYS A 498 20.31 -22.38 -13.73
N ASP A 499 20.34 -22.49 -15.05
CA ASP A 499 21.40 -21.96 -15.94
C ASP A 499 20.89 -20.84 -16.87
N GLY A 500 19.74 -20.24 -16.54
CA GLY A 500 19.07 -19.26 -17.40
C GLY A 500 18.26 -19.85 -18.57
N SER A 501 18.45 -21.13 -18.92
CA SER A 501 17.73 -21.74 -20.06
C SER A 501 16.29 -22.15 -19.74
N VAL A 502 16.06 -22.68 -18.52
CA VAL A 502 14.72 -23.08 -18.04
C VAL A 502 14.30 -22.36 -16.77
N CYS A 503 15.26 -21.88 -15.95
CA CYS A 503 15.03 -20.95 -14.85
C CYS A 503 15.44 -19.56 -15.32
N LYS A 504 14.48 -18.79 -15.83
CA LYS A 504 14.75 -17.50 -16.48
C LYS A 504 14.74 -16.34 -15.49
N ILE A 505 14.00 -16.46 -14.39
CA ILE A 505 13.84 -15.37 -13.42
C ILE A 505 15.15 -14.85 -12.85
N LEU A 506 16.20 -15.68 -12.77
CA LEU A 506 17.52 -15.27 -12.29
C LEU A 506 18.15 -14.16 -13.14
N HIS A 507 17.88 -14.15 -14.45
CA HIS A 507 18.50 -13.26 -15.42
C HIS A 507 17.51 -12.26 -16.03
N ASP A 508 16.21 -12.49 -15.85
CA ASP A 508 15.14 -11.65 -16.35
C ASP A 508 14.08 -11.44 -15.26
N PRO A 509 14.12 -10.32 -14.53
CA PRO A 509 13.17 -10.03 -13.46
C PRO A 509 11.74 -9.79 -13.99
N ASP A 510 11.60 -9.40 -15.26
CA ASP A 510 10.32 -9.14 -15.92
C ASP A 510 9.71 -10.40 -16.53
N ILE A 511 10.41 -11.55 -16.49
CA ILE A 511 9.95 -12.76 -17.16
C ILE A 511 8.52 -13.08 -16.73
N PRO A 512 7.57 -13.31 -17.65
CA PRO A 512 6.17 -13.50 -17.27
C PRO A 512 5.96 -14.79 -16.46
N PRO A 513 4.83 -14.97 -15.78
CA PRO A 513 4.44 -16.27 -15.25
C PRO A 513 4.35 -17.31 -16.37
N THR A 514 4.59 -18.59 -16.05
CA THR A 514 4.50 -19.68 -17.03
C THR A 514 3.06 -19.91 -17.47
N HIS A 515 2.85 -20.57 -18.62
CA HIS A 515 1.52 -21.02 -19.04
C HIS A 515 0.81 -21.86 -17.97
N HIS A 516 1.53 -22.76 -17.28
CA HIS A 516 1.00 -23.54 -16.15
C HIS A 516 0.50 -22.65 -15.01
N TYR A 517 1.23 -21.58 -14.68
CA TYR A 517 0.85 -20.66 -13.61
C TYR A 517 -0.51 -20.03 -13.91
N ILE A 518 -0.65 -19.42 -15.09
CA ILE A 518 -1.91 -18.79 -15.52
C ILE A 518 -3.03 -19.82 -15.67
N ALA A 519 -2.73 -20.98 -16.26
CA ALA A 519 -3.70 -22.07 -16.42
C ALA A 519 -4.25 -22.58 -15.08
N THR A 520 -3.43 -22.61 -14.03
CA THR A 520 -3.85 -23.04 -12.68
C THR A 520 -4.89 -22.11 -12.09
N TYR A 521 -4.63 -20.80 -12.14
CA TYR A 521 -5.59 -19.84 -11.62
C TYR A 521 -6.86 -19.75 -12.47
N ARG A 522 -6.75 -19.77 -13.80
CA ARG A 522 -7.93 -19.83 -14.67
C ARG A 522 -8.75 -21.09 -14.46
N PHE A 523 -8.11 -22.24 -14.21
CA PHE A 523 -8.81 -23.48 -13.88
C PHE A 523 -9.72 -23.33 -12.64
N PHE A 524 -9.30 -22.57 -11.63
CA PHE A 524 -10.11 -22.35 -10.42
C PHE A 524 -11.46 -21.71 -10.77
N GLY A 525 -11.48 -20.68 -11.61
CA GLY A 525 -12.71 -19.99 -12.02
C GLY A 525 -13.48 -20.72 -13.12
N GLU A 526 -12.79 -21.06 -14.21
CA GLU A 526 -13.42 -21.46 -15.49
C GLU A 526 -13.92 -22.90 -15.51
N ILE A 527 -13.23 -23.80 -14.81
CA ILE A 527 -13.55 -25.24 -14.82
C ILE A 527 -14.07 -25.69 -13.47
N TRP A 528 -13.36 -25.37 -12.39
CA TRP A 528 -13.77 -25.81 -11.06
C TRP A 528 -14.95 -24.97 -10.52
N GLY A 529 -15.01 -23.69 -10.88
CA GLY A 529 -16.08 -22.77 -10.49
C GLY A 529 -15.95 -22.30 -9.04
N ALA A 530 -14.76 -21.82 -8.66
CA ALA A 530 -14.50 -21.23 -7.36
C ALA A 530 -15.37 -19.98 -7.14
N ASP A 531 -15.92 -19.86 -5.93
CA ASP A 531 -16.61 -18.65 -5.48
C ASP A 531 -15.66 -17.70 -4.75
N ALA A 532 -14.58 -18.22 -4.15
CA ALA A 532 -13.51 -17.41 -3.56
C ALA A 532 -12.16 -18.16 -3.56
N ILE A 533 -11.07 -17.40 -3.58
CA ILE A 533 -9.70 -17.88 -3.35
C ILE A 533 -9.20 -17.32 -2.02
N VAL A 534 -8.52 -18.18 -1.26
CA VAL A 534 -7.85 -17.83 -0.01
C VAL A 534 -6.38 -18.18 -0.10
N HIS A 535 -5.51 -17.19 -0.06
CA HIS A 535 -4.10 -17.44 0.17
C HIS A 535 -3.81 -17.50 1.68
N VAL A 536 -3.00 -18.47 2.09
CA VAL A 536 -2.77 -18.79 3.52
C VAL A 536 -1.35 -18.42 3.93
N GLY A 537 -1.22 -17.35 4.71
CA GLY A 537 0.04 -16.89 5.31
C GLY A 537 0.74 -15.78 4.52
N THR A 538 1.86 -15.27 5.05
CA THR A 538 2.60 -14.15 4.45
C THR A 538 3.93 -14.65 3.85
N HIS A 539 4.26 -14.47 2.58
CA HIS A 539 3.49 -13.91 1.47
C HIS A 539 3.62 -14.81 0.22
N GLY A 540 2.79 -14.57 -0.77
CA GLY A 540 2.75 -15.31 -2.03
C GLY A 540 3.58 -14.62 -3.10
N ASN A 541 3.47 -15.10 -4.34
CA ASN A 541 4.16 -14.51 -5.48
C ASN A 541 3.23 -13.91 -6.54
N ILE A 542 1.91 -13.88 -6.32
CA ILE A 542 0.91 -13.42 -7.32
C ILE A 542 0.88 -11.89 -7.42
N GLU A 543 0.92 -11.22 -6.28
CA GLU A 543 0.96 -9.77 -6.11
C GLU A 543 2.26 -9.16 -6.65
N PHE A 544 3.33 -9.95 -6.71
CA PHE A 544 4.65 -9.57 -7.23
C PHE A 544 4.87 -9.99 -8.70
N LEU A 545 3.86 -10.49 -9.40
CA LEU A 545 3.99 -10.74 -10.84
C LEU A 545 4.16 -9.42 -11.61
N PRO A 546 4.84 -9.42 -12.78
CA PRO A 546 5.10 -8.20 -13.54
C PRO A 546 3.83 -7.44 -13.92
N GLY A 547 3.89 -6.10 -13.89
CA GLY A 547 2.76 -5.20 -14.17
C GLY A 547 2.80 -3.91 -13.36
N LYS A 548 1.76 -3.09 -13.50
CA LYS A 548 1.63 -1.76 -12.85
C LYS A 548 1.60 -1.84 -11.33
N SER A 549 2.16 -0.87 -10.64
CA SER A 549 2.22 -0.79 -9.16
C SER A 549 0.84 -0.78 -8.51
N VAL A 550 -0.09 -0.02 -9.09
CA VAL A 550 -1.50 0.08 -8.67
C VAL A 550 -2.35 0.55 -9.85
N GLY A 551 -3.67 0.33 -9.83
CA GLY A 551 -4.55 0.67 -10.95
C GLY A 551 -4.19 -0.18 -12.17
N LEU A 552 -4.31 -1.51 -11.99
CA LEU A 552 -3.86 -2.49 -12.96
C LEU A 552 -4.65 -2.42 -14.28
N SER A 553 -3.96 -2.77 -15.37
CA SER A 553 -4.57 -3.00 -16.67
C SER A 553 -4.77 -4.49 -16.95
N GLU A 554 -5.50 -4.81 -18.01
CA GLU A 554 -5.68 -6.16 -18.54
C GLU A 554 -4.36 -6.82 -19.03
N SER A 555 -3.26 -6.07 -19.06
CA SER A 555 -1.92 -6.60 -19.37
C SER A 555 -1.10 -6.94 -18.12
N CYS A 556 -1.62 -6.69 -16.92
CA CYS A 556 -0.91 -6.97 -15.67
C CYS A 556 -1.12 -8.44 -15.27
N TYR A 557 -0.03 -9.19 -15.07
CA TYR A 557 -0.13 -10.60 -14.73
C TYR A 557 -0.85 -10.92 -13.41
N PRO A 558 -0.76 -10.09 -12.35
CA PRO A 558 -1.59 -10.29 -11.16
C PRO A 558 -3.10 -10.25 -11.47
N ASP A 559 -3.54 -9.29 -12.30
CA ASP A 559 -4.93 -9.12 -12.75
C ASP A 559 -5.41 -10.32 -13.57
N ILE A 560 -4.60 -10.76 -14.54
CA ILE A 560 -4.88 -11.93 -15.38
C ILE A 560 -4.96 -13.21 -14.56
N ALA A 561 -4.07 -13.38 -13.59
CA ALA A 561 -4.03 -14.56 -12.75
C ALA A 561 -5.25 -14.62 -11.83
N ILE A 562 -5.50 -13.60 -11.01
CA ILE A 562 -6.62 -13.65 -10.06
C ILE A 562 -7.99 -13.58 -10.75
N GLY A 563 -8.06 -12.93 -11.91
CA GLY A 563 -9.26 -12.84 -12.72
C GLY A 563 -10.39 -12.16 -11.98
N ASP A 564 -11.59 -12.73 -12.07
CA ASP A 564 -12.81 -12.18 -11.49
C ASP A 564 -13.11 -12.67 -10.06
N ILE A 565 -12.31 -13.61 -9.53
CA ILE A 565 -12.63 -14.31 -8.29
C ILE A 565 -12.31 -13.42 -7.07
N PRO A 566 -13.22 -13.34 -6.07
CA PRO A 566 -12.96 -12.74 -4.77
C PRO A 566 -11.71 -13.34 -4.13
N HIS A 567 -10.78 -12.47 -3.74
CA HIS A 567 -9.51 -12.87 -3.14
C HIS A 567 -9.48 -12.42 -1.68
N ILE A 568 -9.50 -13.39 -0.77
CA ILE A 568 -9.35 -13.15 0.66
C ILE A 568 -7.97 -13.65 1.08
N TYR A 569 -7.28 -12.96 1.98
CA TYR A 569 -5.87 -13.26 2.21
C TYR A 569 -5.53 -13.16 3.71
N ILE A 570 -5.10 -14.28 4.29
CA ILE A 570 -4.57 -14.34 5.65
C ILE A 570 -3.17 -13.74 5.68
N TYR A 571 -2.97 -12.66 6.44
CA TYR A 571 -1.73 -11.87 6.43
C TYR A 571 -1.25 -11.53 7.85
N SER A 572 0.06 -11.37 8.04
CA SER A 572 0.60 -11.00 9.35
C SER A 572 0.38 -9.51 9.63
N VAL A 573 -0.11 -9.17 10.82
CA VAL A 573 -0.41 -7.77 11.22
C VAL A 573 0.83 -6.87 11.23
N ASP A 574 2.01 -7.47 11.39
CA ASP A 574 3.28 -6.76 11.45
C ASP A 574 3.97 -6.58 10.10
N ASN A 575 3.44 -7.14 9.01
CA ASN A 575 4.04 -7.00 7.68
C ASN A 575 3.13 -6.20 6.72
N PRO A 576 2.86 -4.92 7.04
CA PRO A 576 1.89 -4.17 6.28
C PRO A 576 2.42 -3.70 4.92
N SER A 577 3.75 -3.58 4.79
CA SER A 577 4.42 -3.19 3.55
C SER A 577 4.10 -4.14 2.40
N GLU A 578 4.08 -5.45 2.64
CA GLU A 578 3.75 -6.42 1.59
C GLU A 578 2.24 -6.64 1.50
N GLY A 579 1.50 -6.57 2.61
CA GLY A 579 0.05 -6.70 2.61
C GLY A 579 -0.66 -5.65 1.74
N ILE A 580 -0.17 -4.40 1.71
CA ILE A 580 -0.72 -3.39 0.79
C ILE A 580 -0.47 -3.72 -0.68
N VAL A 581 0.62 -4.42 -1.02
CA VAL A 581 0.88 -4.86 -2.39
C VAL A 581 -0.17 -5.90 -2.78
N ALA A 582 -0.51 -6.83 -1.89
CA ALA A 582 -1.60 -7.78 -2.12
C ALA A 582 -2.96 -7.07 -2.31
N LYS A 583 -3.29 -6.08 -1.47
CA LYS A 583 -4.54 -5.30 -1.62
C LYS A 583 -4.64 -4.61 -2.98
N ARG A 584 -3.53 -4.02 -3.44
CA ARG A 584 -3.48 -3.16 -4.63
C ARG A 584 -3.24 -3.91 -5.94
N ARG A 585 -2.53 -5.05 -5.90
CA ARG A 585 -2.13 -5.80 -7.09
C ARG A 585 -2.80 -7.16 -7.24
N SER A 586 -3.34 -7.77 -6.19
CA SER A 586 -4.10 -9.01 -6.32
C SER A 586 -5.54 -8.88 -5.80
N TYR A 587 -6.00 -7.65 -5.58
CA TYR A 587 -7.36 -7.33 -5.13
C TYR A 587 -7.73 -8.01 -3.81
N ALA A 588 -6.73 -8.22 -2.93
CA ALA A 588 -6.93 -8.96 -1.70
C ALA A 588 -7.76 -8.16 -0.67
N ALA A 589 -8.76 -8.81 -0.09
CA ALA A 589 -9.35 -8.43 1.19
C ALA A 589 -8.57 -9.15 2.29
N LEU A 590 -7.80 -8.40 3.09
CA LEU A 590 -6.95 -9.02 4.11
C LEU A 590 -7.77 -9.44 5.33
N VAL A 591 -7.35 -10.53 5.97
CA VAL A 591 -7.74 -10.90 7.32
C VAL A 591 -6.45 -11.12 8.09
N ASP A 592 -6.09 -10.14 8.91
CA ASP A 592 -4.83 -10.17 9.61
C ASP A 592 -4.79 -11.18 10.76
N HIS A 593 -3.59 -11.60 11.13
CA HIS A 593 -3.35 -12.47 12.27
C HIS A 593 -2.28 -11.91 13.20
N MET A 594 -2.38 -12.33 14.47
CA MET A 594 -1.44 -11.94 15.51
C MET A 594 -0.04 -12.55 15.27
N LEU A 595 0.96 -11.95 15.90
CA LEU A 595 2.30 -12.53 16.01
C LEU A 595 2.36 -13.68 17.03
N PRO A 596 3.34 -14.58 16.88
CA PRO A 596 3.68 -15.54 17.92
C PRO A 596 4.13 -14.82 19.18
N VAL A 597 4.10 -15.56 20.29
CA VAL A 597 4.57 -15.06 21.58
C VAL A 597 6.06 -14.79 21.50
N MET A 598 6.49 -13.58 21.86
CA MET A 598 7.90 -13.23 22.01
C MET A 598 8.38 -13.56 23.41
N THR A 599 9.55 -14.19 23.53
CA THR A 599 10.21 -14.50 24.81
C THR A 599 11.67 -14.09 24.76
N GLU A 600 12.30 -13.91 25.91
CA GLU A 600 13.76 -13.77 26.00
C GLU A 600 14.45 -15.05 25.50
N SER A 601 15.58 -14.89 24.80
CA SER A 601 16.38 -16.04 24.37
C SER A 601 17.00 -16.78 25.56
N GLY A 602 17.24 -16.07 26.66
CA GLY A 602 17.95 -16.59 27.82
C GLY A 602 19.42 -16.92 27.52
N THR A 603 20.10 -17.54 28.49
CA THR A 603 21.45 -18.09 28.32
C THR A 603 21.43 -19.61 28.22
N TYR A 604 22.30 -20.18 27.39
CA TYR A 604 22.41 -21.62 27.19
C TYR A 604 23.86 -22.04 26.95
N GLY A 605 24.18 -23.30 27.26
CA GLY A 605 25.53 -23.86 27.09
C GLY A 605 26.62 -22.98 27.70
N LYS A 606 27.61 -22.60 26.88
CA LYS A 606 28.78 -21.81 27.31
C LYS A 606 28.46 -20.39 27.76
N LEU A 607 27.36 -19.80 27.29
CA LEU A 607 26.92 -18.48 27.75
C LEU A 607 26.47 -18.52 29.22
N ASN A 608 25.81 -19.59 29.64
CA ASN A 608 25.39 -19.78 31.04
C ASN A 608 26.61 -20.05 31.94
N ASP A 609 27.59 -20.82 31.46
CA ASP A 609 28.86 -21.01 32.17
C ASP A 609 29.59 -19.68 32.41
N LEU A 610 29.66 -18.83 31.37
CA LEU A 610 30.26 -17.50 31.46
C LEU A 610 29.48 -16.60 32.44
N GLU A 611 28.16 -16.55 32.36
CA GLU A 611 27.29 -15.78 33.28
C GLU A 611 27.54 -16.19 34.74
N ARG A 612 27.58 -17.50 35.02
CA ARG A 612 27.88 -18.03 36.34
C ARG A 612 29.26 -17.61 36.83
N LEU A 613 30.29 -17.75 35.98
CA LEU A 613 31.67 -17.40 36.34
C LEU A 613 31.82 -15.89 36.63
N ILE A 614 31.16 -15.03 35.85
CA ILE A 614 31.09 -13.58 36.09
C ILE A 614 30.46 -13.31 37.46
N GLY A 615 29.31 -13.93 37.76
CA GLY A 615 28.65 -13.78 39.06
C GLY A 615 29.50 -14.26 40.24
N GLU A 616 30.22 -15.38 40.08
CA GLU A 616 31.17 -15.87 41.09
C GLU A 616 32.35 -14.91 41.29
N TYR A 617 32.85 -14.29 40.21
CA TYR A 617 33.93 -13.31 40.28
C TYR A 617 33.49 -12.04 41.00
N GLU A 618 32.30 -11.52 40.70
CA GLU A 618 31.72 -10.35 41.35
C GLU A 618 31.57 -10.54 42.87
N LEU A 619 31.21 -11.75 43.32
CA LEU A 619 31.16 -12.08 44.74
C LEU A 619 32.57 -12.25 45.35
N ALA A 620 33.52 -12.83 44.60
CA ALA A 620 34.86 -13.13 45.10
C ALA A 620 35.78 -11.90 45.15
N LYS A 621 35.65 -10.94 44.23
CA LYS A 621 36.61 -9.83 44.06
C LYS A 621 36.81 -8.97 45.31
N THR A 622 35.80 -8.86 46.17
CA THR A 622 35.87 -8.07 47.41
C THR A 622 36.35 -8.84 48.64
N SER A 623 36.27 -10.17 48.64
CA SER A 623 36.46 -10.98 49.86
C SER A 623 37.50 -12.11 49.75
N ASP A 624 37.83 -12.56 48.53
CA ASP A 624 38.78 -13.66 48.29
C ASP A 624 39.56 -13.43 46.97
N HIS A 625 40.65 -12.66 47.08
CA HIS A 625 41.48 -12.31 45.92
C HIS A 625 42.14 -13.51 45.23
N ALA A 626 42.43 -14.59 45.97
CA ALA A 626 43.04 -15.78 45.37
C ALA A 626 42.04 -16.52 44.48
N ARG A 627 40.77 -16.63 44.94
CA ARG A 627 39.68 -17.17 44.13
C ARG A 627 39.34 -16.26 42.96
N ALA A 628 39.31 -14.94 43.17
CA ALA A 628 39.06 -13.97 42.11
C ALA A 628 40.07 -14.13 40.96
N HIS A 629 41.37 -14.21 41.27
CA HIS A 629 42.42 -14.40 40.25
C HIS A 629 42.28 -15.74 39.48
N ALA A 630 41.89 -16.82 40.16
CA ALA A 630 41.62 -18.10 39.48
C ALA A 630 40.40 -18.01 38.54
N LEU A 631 39.37 -17.25 38.92
CA LEU A 631 38.19 -17.00 38.09
C LEU A 631 38.52 -16.15 36.86
N GLU A 632 39.54 -15.28 36.91
CA GLU A 632 39.95 -14.48 35.74
C GLU A 632 40.32 -15.37 34.55
N HIS A 633 41.15 -16.39 34.79
CA HIS A 633 41.55 -17.35 33.76
C HIS A 633 40.36 -18.14 33.21
N LEU A 634 39.45 -18.58 34.08
CA LEU A 634 38.26 -19.32 33.69
C LEU A 634 37.27 -18.46 32.88
N ILE A 635 37.13 -17.17 33.22
CA ILE A 635 36.31 -16.22 32.46
C ILE A 635 36.90 -15.98 31.08
N LEU A 636 38.22 -15.79 30.97
CA LEU A 636 38.88 -15.63 29.66
C LEU A 636 38.72 -16.86 28.76
N GLU A 637 38.85 -18.07 29.33
CA GLU A 637 38.58 -19.32 28.62
C GLU A 637 37.12 -19.43 28.20
N ALA A 638 36.18 -19.11 29.10
CA ALA A 638 34.75 -19.15 28.81
C ALA A 638 34.33 -18.11 27.74
N ILE A 639 34.98 -16.94 27.69
CA ILE A 639 34.78 -15.94 26.63
C ILE A 639 35.19 -16.50 25.26
N ASP A 640 36.33 -17.20 25.20
CA ASP A 640 36.85 -17.81 23.97
C ASP A 640 35.95 -18.96 23.52
N GLU A 641 35.57 -19.85 24.45
CA GLU A 641 34.64 -20.96 24.17
C GLU A 641 33.24 -20.48 23.76
N ALA A 642 32.78 -19.33 24.25
CA ALA A 642 31.54 -18.69 23.85
C ALA A 642 31.64 -17.89 22.53
N ASN A 643 32.83 -17.80 21.93
CA ASN A 643 33.12 -16.99 20.73
C ASN A 643 32.79 -15.49 20.89
N LEU A 644 32.91 -14.93 22.10
CA LEU A 644 32.62 -13.51 22.38
C LEU A 644 33.87 -12.62 22.33
N LYS A 645 35.03 -13.17 21.98
CA LYS A 645 36.30 -12.45 21.99
C LYS A 645 36.32 -11.23 21.04
N SER A 646 35.67 -11.32 19.89
CA SER A 646 35.56 -10.21 18.93
C SER A 646 34.58 -9.11 19.38
N GLU A 647 33.57 -9.48 20.17
CA GLU A 647 32.57 -8.55 20.73
C GLU A 647 33.14 -7.79 21.94
N ILE A 648 34.00 -8.45 22.71
CA ILE A 648 34.67 -7.90 23.87
C ILE A 648 35.97 -7.26 23.38
N GLU A 649 35.86 -6.06 22.79
CA GLU A 649 36.99 -5.24 22.33
C GLU A 649 38.00 -5.02 23.48
N SER A 650 38.98 -5.91 23.60
CA SER A 650 39.98 -5.92 24.67
C SER A 650 41.38 -5.97 24.07
N HIS A 651 42.20 -5.00 24.43
CA HIS A 651 43.63 -4.92 24.13
C HIS A 651 44.47 -5.45 25.30
N GLU A 652 45.76 -5.72 25.09
CA GLU A 652 46.68 -6.29 26.11
C GLU A 652 46.71 -5.49 27.43
N ASP A 653 46.42 -4.17 27.39
CA ASP A 653 46.41 -3.28 28.55
C ASP A 653 45.01 -3.05 29.18
N THR A 654 43.97 -3.76 28.71
CA THR A 654 42.60 -3.58 29.24
C THR A 654 42.52 -4.13 30.65
N ALA A 655 42.00 -3.35 31.59
CA ALA A 655 41.78 -3.82 32.95
C ALA A 655 40.80 -5.00 32.94
N PHE A 656 41.10 -6.06 33.71
CA PHE A 656 40.25 -7.26 33.71
C PHE A 656 38.81 -6.97 34.16
N GLU A 657 38.61 -6.02 35.07
CA GLU A 657 37.26 -5.56 35.46
C GLU A 657 36.46 -5.00 34.28
N ASP A 658 37.12 -4.29 33.34
CA ASP A 658 36.46 -3.81 32.12
C ASP A 658 36.13 -4.96 31.17
N VAL A 659 36.97 -6.00 31.12
CA VAL A 659 36.68 -7.24 30.37
C VAL A 659 35.45 -7.93 30.93
N VAL A 660 35.35 -8.09 32.26
CA VAL A 660 34.18 -8.67 32.93
C VAL A 660 32.93 -7.85 32.66
N LYS A 661 33.01 -6.51 32.74
CA LYS A 661 31.89 -5.63 32.45
C LYS A 661 31.41 -5.78 31.00
N LYS A 662 32.32 -5.75 30.03
CA LYS A 662 31.98 -5.93 28.60
C LYS A 662 31.41 -7.33 28.34
N ALA A 663 31.94 -8.36 28.97
CA ALA A 663 31.41 -9.73 28.87
C ALA A 663 30.00 -9.82 29.47
N HIS A 664 29.78 -9.21 30.63
CA HIS A 664 28.47 -9.13 31.26
C HIS A 664 27.46 -8.40 30.36
N ASP A 665 27.84 -7.25 29.79
CA ASP A 665 26.99 -6.47 28.89
C ASP A 665 26.64 -7.27 27.60
N ALA A 666 27.61 -8.00 27.04
CA ALA A 666 27.39 -8.84 25.87
C ALA A 666 26.44 -10.02 26.16
N VAL A 667 26.65 -10.73 27.29
CA VAL A 667 25.78 -11.83 27.71
C VAL A 667 24.37 -11.32 28.04
N SER A 668 24.25 -10.19 28.73
CA SER A 668 22.96 -9.58 29.07
C SER A 668 22.19 -9.19 27.81
N ARG A 669 22.86 -8.55 26.84
CA ARG A 669 22.25 -8.20 25.56
C ARG A 669 21.68 -9.43 24.83
N ILE A 670 22.45 -10.53 24.77
CA ILE A 670 21.98 -11.78 24.16
C ILE A 670 20.78 -12.32 24.95
N LYS A 671 20.94 -12.52 26.27
CA LYS A 671 19.91 -13.05 27.16
C LYS A 671 18.57 -12.32 27.05
N GLU A 672 18.62 -10.98 27.03
CA GLU A 672 17.45 -10.09 27.00
C GLU A 672 16.89 -9.86 25.59
N SER A 673 17.53 -10.40 24.55
CA SER A 673 17.02 -10.31 23.18
C SER A 673 15.73 -11.13 23.07
N LEU A 674 14.72 -10.54 22.43
CA LEU A 674 13.45 -11.23 22.23
C LEU A 674 13.51 -12.11 20.98
N ILE A 675 12.92 -13.31 21.06
CA ILE A 675 12.79 -14.26 19.96
C ILE A 675 11.36 -14.80 19.89
N ASN A 676 10.95 -15.24 18.71
CA ASN A 676 9.67 -15.93 18.52
C ASN A 676 9.67 -17.28 19.24
N LYS A 677 8.69 -17.49 20.13
CA LYS A 677 8.42 -18.78 20.79
C LYS A 677 7.40 -19.58 19.98
N GLY A 678 7.90 -20.27 18.95
CA GLY A 678 7.05 -21.04 18.03
C GLY A 678 6.38 -20.16 16.96
N LEU A 679 5.25 -20.63 16.45
CA LEU A 679 4.47 -19.95 15.40
C LEU A 679 3.07 -19.65 15.92
N HIS A 680 2.43 -18.61 15.37
CA HIS A 680 1.02 -18.37 15.61
C HIS A 680 0.17 -19.44 14.92
N VAL A 681 -0.96 -19.80 15.53
CA VAL A 681 -2.00 -20.63 14.91
C VAL A 681 -3.24 -19.76 14.77
N PHE A 682 -3.78 -19.63 13.57
CA PHE A 682 -4.88 -18.73 13.26
C PHE A 682 -6.12 -19.04 14.13
N GLY A 683 -6.63 -18.04 14.83
CA GLY A 683 -7.71 -18.15 15.81
C GLY A 683 -7.30 -18.65 17.20
N GLU A 684 -6.01 -18.90 17.46
CA GLU A 684 -5.50 -19.25 18.78
C GLU A 684 -5.01 -18.00 19.54
N THR A 685 -5.11 -18.04 20.87
CA THR A 685 -4.68 -16.93 21.73
C THR A 685 -3.80 -17.47 22.85
N PRO A 686 -2.67 -16.81 23.18
CA PRO A 686 -1.80 -17.25 24.26
C PRO A 686 -2.52 -17.18 25.61
N ARG A 687 -2.11 -18.05 26.54
CA ARG A 687 -2.72 -18.18 27.87
C ARG A 687 -1.65 -18.25 28.96
N GLY A 688 -2.04 -17.91 30.19
CA GLY A 688 -1.14 -17.97 31.34
C GLY A 688 0.13 -17.15 31.13
N ASP A 689 1.29 -17.74 31.41
CA ASP A 689 2.60 -17.08 31.32
C ASP A 689 2.91 -16.54 29.92
N GLU A 690 2.47 -17.22 28.85
CA GLU A 690 2.70 -16.74 27.48
C GLU A 690 1.96 -15.44 27.18
N LYS A 691 0.75 -15.28 27.74
CA LYS A 691 -0.02 -14.04 27.63
C LYS A 691 0.66 -12.92 28.42
N THR A 692 1.16 -13.23 29.62
CA THR A 692 1.95 -12.29 30.43
C THR A 692 3.19 -11.81 29.70
N GLU A 693 3.96 -12.73 29.09
CA GLU A 693 5.18 -12.42 28.35
C GLU A 693 4.92 -11.51 27.15
N LEU A 694 3.87 -11.82 26.39
CA LEU A 694 3.48 -11.02 25.23
C LEU A 694 3.06 -9.60 25.64
N ILE A 695 2.22 -9.46 26.67
CA ILE A 695 1.78 -8.16 27.18
C ILE A 695 2.97 -7.36 27.70
N THR A 696 3.87 -8.00 28.46
CA THR A 696 5.10 -7.38 28.99
C THR A 696 5.96 -6.81 27.86
N SER A 697 6.12 -7.59 26.78
CA SER A 697 6.89 -7.18 25.60
C SER A 697 6.25 -6.01 24.84
N MET A 698 4.91 -5.91 24.81
CA MET A 698 4.18 -4.81 24.17
C MET A 698 4.25 -3.49 24.96
N ILE A 699 4.14 -3.54 26.30
CA ILE A 699 4.05 -2.34 27.12
C ILE A 699 5.41 -1.78 27.57
N ARG A 700 6.52 -2.46 27.30
CA ARG A 700 7.89 -2.05 27.72
C ARG A 700 8.29 -0.65 27.24
N PHE A 701 7.74 -0.20 26.11
CA PHE A 701 8.03 1.11 25.54
C PHE A 701 7.09 2.23 25.99
N ASP A 702 6.04 1.90 26.74
CA ASP A 702 5.11 2.88 27.29
C ASP A 702 5.82 3.82 28.29
N GLU A 703 5.50 5.11 28.22
CA GLU A 703 6.18 6.13 29.02
C GLU A 703 5.93 5.97 30.53
N ASP A 704 4.70 5.59 30.93
CA ASP A 704 4.37 5.36 32.33
C ASP A 704 5.09 4.11 32.86
N THR A 705 5.11 3.03 32.05
CA THR A 705 5.84 1.80 32.36
C THR A 705 7.34 2.09 32.55
N ARG A 706 7.98 2.78 31.60
CA ARG A 706 9.41 3.12 31.68
C ARG A 706 9.76 3.90 32.94
N LYS A 707 8.92 4.87 33.33
CA LYS A 707 9.15 5.70 34.54
C LYS A 707 9.03 4.90 35.85
N ILE A 708 8.15 3.90 35.91
CA ILE A 708 7.87 3.16 37.15
C ILE A 708 8.83 1.99 37.35
N PHE A 709 9.20 1.32 36.26
CA PHE A 709 9.99 0.11 36.28
C PHE A 709 11.46 0.33 35.91
N ASP A 710 11.84 1.50 35.38
CA ASP A 710 13.24 1.83 35.03
C ASP A 710 13.90 0.79 34.10
N ASN A 711 13.10 0.26 33.14
CA ASN A 711 13.43 -0.85 32.25
C ASN A 711 13.70 -2.21 32.94
N ASP A 712 13.36 -2.36 34.23
CA ASP A 712 13.35 -3.65 34.92
C ASP A 712 12.17 -4.51 34.42
N ARG A 713 12.49 -5.40 33.48
CA ARG A 713 11.51 -6.25 32.81
C ARG A 713 10.95 -7.34 33.73
N ASP A 714 11.77 -7.91 34.62
CA ASP A 714 11.30 -8.94 35.55
C ASP A 714 10.27 -8.37 36.51
N ARG A 715 10.55 -7.20 37.08
CA ARG A 715 9.60 -6.49 37.94
C ARG A 715 8.34 -6.07 37.18
N LEU A 716 8.47 -5.70 35.90
CA LEU A 716 7.31 -5.44 35.04
C LEU A 716 6.48 -6.70 34.81
N LYS A 717 7.11 -7.84 34.50
CA LYS A 717 6.44 -9.12 34.29
C LYS A 717 5.69 -9.58 35.55
N GLU A 718 6.31 -9.46 36.72
CA GLU A 718 5.65 -9.73 38.01
C GLU A 718 4.41 -8.86 38.22
N ALA A 719 4.52 -7.55 37.91
CA ALA A 719 3.38 -6.63 38.02
C ALA A 719 2.26 -6.97 37.03
N VAL A 720 2.59 -7.28 35.77
CA VAL A 720 1.62 -7.72 34.76
C VAL A 720 0.93 -9.01 35.20
N THR A 721 1.69 -9.97 35.72
CA THR A 721 1.16 -11.24 36.25
C THR A 721 0.13 -10.97 37.35
N HIS A 722 0.50 -10.15 38.34
CA HIS A 722 -0.39 -9.80 39.44
C HIS A 722 -1.67 -9.10 38.95
N ILE A 723 -1.57 -8.19 37.98
CA ILE A 723 -2.72 -7.50 37.38
C ILE A 723 -3.65 -8.47 36.65
N LEU A 724 -3.11 -9.46 35.95
CA LEU A 724 -3.91 -10.47 35.24
C LEU A 724 -4.59 -11.46 36.20
N GLU A 725 -3.98 -11.71 37.37
CA GLU A 725 -4.53 -12.58 38.42
C GLU A 725 -5.52 -11.87 39.35
N ASP A 726 -5.39 -10.55 39.56
CA ASP A 726 -6.24 -9.73 40.42
C ASP A 726 -7.11 -8.73 39.63
N PRO A 727 -8.41 -9.04 39.39
CA PRO A 727 -9.33 -8.17 38.68
C PRO A 727 -9.54 -6.79 39.33
N ASP A 728 -9.31 -6.66 40.64
CA ASP A 728 -9.52 -5.43 41.40
C ASP A 728 -8.29 -4.48 41.33
N SER A 729 -7.21 -4.89 40.66
CA SER A 729 -6.02 -4.05 40.46
C SER A 729 -6.39 -2.71 39.81
N ASP A 730 -6.06 -1.59 40.47
CA ASP A 730 -6.37 -0.24 39.97
C ASP A 730 -5.10 0.52 39.55
N GLY A 731 -5.26 1.48 38.63
CA GLY A 731 -4.19 2.31 38.09
C GLY A 731 -4.06 2.24 36.57
N LYS A 732 -3.32 3.20 36.01
CA LYS A 732 -3.16 3.36 34.55
C LYS A 732 -2.54 2.15 33.86
N ILE A 733 -1.57 1.50 34.50
CA ILE A 733 -0.92 0.31 33.95
C ILE A 733 -1.89 -0.88 33.99
N ALA A 734 -2.65 -1.02 35.08
CA ALA A 734 -3.67 -2.07 35.19
C ALA A 734 -4.76 -1.94 34.12
N SER A 735 -5.25 -0.72 33.85
CA SER A 735 -6.23 -0.50 32.76
C SER A 735 -5.66 -0.85 31.38
N LYS A 736 -4.40 -0.49 31.09
CA LYS A 736 -3.75 -0.81 29.80
C LYS A 736 -3.53 -2.31 29.64
N VAL A 737 -3.00 -2.97 30.66
CA VAL A 737 -2.79 -4.43 30.68
C VAL A 737 -4.11 -5.17 30.44
N ARG A 738 -5.21 -4.72 31.05
CA ARG A 738 -6.54 -5.29 30.80
C ARG A 738 -7.04 -5.06 29.38
N ASP A 739 -6.93 -3.86 28.83
CA ASP A 739 -7.33 -3.57 27.44
C ASP A 739 -6.55 -4.45 26.45
N ILE A 740 -5.23 -4.55 26.60
CA ILE A 740 -4.40 -5.43 25.76
C ILE A 740 -4.82 -6.89 25.94
N SER A 741 -5.03 -7.34 27.18
CA SER A 741 -5.48 -8.70 27.49
C SER A 741 -6.82 -9.04 26.82
N GLU A 742 -7.78 -8.13 26.86
CA GLU A 742 -9.09 -8.28 26.21
C GLU A 742 -8.97 -8.32 24.69
N ARG A 743 -8.12 -7.45 24.10
CA ARG A 743 -7.85 -7.45 22.66
C ARG A 743 -7.18 -8.74 22.20
N ILE A 744 -6.23 -9.27 22.97
CA ILE A 744 -5.63 -10.59 22.70
C ILE A 744 -6.73 -11.68 22.71
N ASP A 745 -7.64 -11.66 23.69
CA ASP A 745 -8.72 -12.65 23.76
C ASP A 745 -9.72 -12.54 22.60
N LEU A 746 -9.86 -11.36 21.99
CA LEU A 746 -10.68 -11.13 20.81
C LEU A 746 -10.03 -11.67 19.51
N CYS A 747 -8.71 -11.89 19.49
CA CYS A 747 -8.01 -12.48 18.34
C CYS A 747 -8.47 -13.93 18.04
N LYS A 748 -9.16 -14.60 18.98
CA LYS A 748 -9.83 -15.88 18.70
C LYS A 748 -10.86 -15.81 17.57
N ASN A 749 -11.31 -14.60 17.21
CA ASN A 749 -12.27 -14.34 16.15
C ASN A 749 -11.63 -14.19 14.75
N GLU A 750 -10.32 -14.43 14.60
CA GLU A 750 -9.62 -14.44 13.32
C GLU A 750 -10.33 -15.34 12.28
N ILE A 751 -10.65 -16.60 12.65
CA ILE A 751 -11.40 -17.52 11.77
C ILE A 751 -12.82 -16.99 11.50
N THR A 752 -13.49 -16.43 12.50
CA THR A 752 -14.83 -15.83 12.32
C THR A 752 -14.81 -14.71 11.29
N SER A 753 -13.77 -13.87 11.30
CA SER A 753 -13.60 -12.76 10.35
C SER A 753 -13.31 -13.26 8.94
N LEU A 754 -12.54 -14.35 8.81
CA LEU A 754 -12.35 -15.04 7.52
C LEU A 754 -13.67 -15.58 6.95
N LEU A 755 -14.47 -16.26 7.78
CA LEU A 755 -15.77 -16.77 7.35
C LEU A 755 -16.76 -15.65 7.02
N HIS A 756 -16.70 -14.52 7.73
CA HIS A 756 -17.45 -13.31 7.39
C HIS A 756 -17.10 -12.80 5.98
N GLY A 757 -15.82 -12.89 5.59
CA GLY A 757 -15.39 -12.66 4.21
C GLY A 757 -16.06 -13.63 3.21
N PHE A 758 -16.23 -14.91 3.56
CA PHE A 758 -16.95 -15.88 2.71
C PHE A 758 -18.45 -15.62 2.62
N ASP A 759 -19.03 -14.89 3.56
CA ASP A 759 -20.40 -14.39 3.51
C ASP A 759 -20.52 -13.11 2.65
N GLY A 760 -19.41 -12.63 2.09
CA GLY A 760 -19.37 -11.35 1.41
C GLY A 760 -19.65 -10.20 2.37
N GLY A 761 -19.23 -10.29 3.62
CA GLY A 761 -19.40 -9.25 4.63
C GLY A 761 -18.30 -8.19 4.61
N TYR A 762 -18.52 -7.10 5.35
CA TYR A 762 -17.51 -6.05 5.51
C TYR A 762 -16.46 -6.48 6.55
N ILE A 763 -15.24 -6.78 6.10
CA ILE A 763 -14.13 -7.08 7.00
C ILE A 763 -13.60 -5.76 7.58
N THR A 764 -13.84 -5.55 8.87
CA THR A 764 -13.51 -4.30 9.55
C THR A 764 -12.02 -3.94 9.39
N PRO A 765 -11.69 -2.69 9.02
CA PRO A 765 -10.30 -2.26 8.92
C PRO A 765 -9.64 -2.05 10.29
N GLY A 766 -8.31 -2.12 10.31
CA GLY A 766 -7.50 -1.91 11.51
C GLY A 766 -6.12 -1.34 11.21
N PRO A 767 -5.46 -0.68 12.16
CA PRO A 767 -4.07 -0.34 12.00
C PRO A 767 -3.20 -1.60 11.98
N SER A 768 -2.03 -1.48 11.37
CA SER A 768 -0.98 -2.49 11.33
C SER A 768 0.33 -1.96 11.91
N GLY A 769 1.30 -2.85 12.14
CA GLY A 769 2.61 -2.51 12.68
C GLY A 769 3.08 -3.49 13.75
N LEU A 770 4.18 -3.14 14.42
CA LEU A 770 4.86 -4.00 15.40
C LEU A 770 4.29 -3.83 16.80
N PRO A 771 3.54 -4.81 17.35
CA PRO A 771 2.97 -4.71 18.68
C PRO A 771 4.04 -4.51 19.76
N THR A 772 5.21 -5.14 19.62
CA THR A 772 6.26 -5.01 20.64
C THR A 772 6.97 -3.67 20.61
N ARG A 773 6.80 -2.84 19.55
CA ARG A 773 7.23 -1.42 19.50
C ARG A 773 6.19 -0.45 20.04
N GLY A 774 5.30 -0.92 20.93
CA GLY A 774 4.27 -0.10 21.55
C GLY A 774 3.04 0.14 20.68
N ARG A 775 2.92 -0.56 19.54
CA ARG A 775 1.73 -0.52 18.67
C ARG A 775 0.73 -1.62 19.00
N TRP A 776 0.41 -1.80 20.28
CA TRP A 776 -0.59 -2.79 20.70
C TRP A 776 -2.02 -2.42 20.24
N ASP A 777 -2.24 -1.21 19.70
CA ASP A 777 -3.47 -0.77 19.01
C ASP A 777 -3.81 -1.60 17.76
N VAL A 778 -2.83 -2.35 17.22
CA VAL A 778 -3.03 -3.30 16.13
C VAL A 778 -3.82 -4.54 16.55
N LEU A 779 -4.09 -4.73 17.84
CA LEU A 779 -5.01 -5.74 18.34
C LEU A 779 -6.43 -5.16 18.54
N PRO A 780 -7.50 -5.96 18.41
CA PRO A 780 -7.48 -7.37 18.01
C PRO A 780 -7.16 -7.55 16.52
N THR A 781 -6.69 -8.75 16.17
CA THR A 781 -6.52 -9.20 14.77
C THR A 781 -7.81 -9.82 14.23
N GLY A 782 -7.81 -10.26 12.96
CA GLY A 782 -8.99 -10.59 12.17
C GLY A 782 -9.49 -9.41 11.31
N ARG A 783 -8.63 -8.43 11.01
CA ARG A 783 -9.00 -7.16 10.36
C ARG A 783 -8.37 -7.00 8.98
N ASN A 784 -9.01 -6.17 8.16
CA ASN A 784 -8.49 -5.77 6.85
C ASN A 784 -7.58 -4.55 7.02
N PHE A 785 -6.33 -4.76 7.44
CA PHE A 785 -5.52 -3.65 7.90
C PHE A 785 -5.21 -2.59 6.83
N TYR A 786 -4.86 -1.41 7.29
CA TYR A 786 -4.27 -0.31 6.52
C TYR A 786 -2.88 0.05 7.07
N THR A 787 -2.12 0.85 6.32
CA THR A 787 -0.80 1.34 6.75
C THR A 787 -0.89 2.70 7.43
N LEU A 788 -0.42 3.76 6.78
CA LEU A 788 -0.28 5.10 7.34
C LEU A 788 -0.39 6.16 6.24
N ASP A 789 -0.53 7.42 6.64
CA ASP A 789 -0.44 8.55 5.72
C ASP A 789 1.04 8.85 5.40
N PRO A 790 1.52 8.56 4.18
CA PRO A 790 2.92 8.74 3.80
C PRO A 790 3.38 10.20 3.80
N THR A 791 2.45 11.17 3.78
CA THR A 791 2.79 12.61 3.80
C THR A 791 3.31 13.10 5.17
N ARG A 792 3.25 12.25 6.20
CA ARG A 792 3.67 12.54 7.58
C ARG A 792 5.03 11.95 7.94
N ILE A 793 5.72 11.38 6.97
CA ILE A 793 6.98 10.65 7.15
C ILE A 793 8.16 11.49 6.63
N PRO A 794 9.28 11.61 7.38
CA PRO A 794 9.51 11.05 8.71
C PRO A 794 8.77 11.82 9.81
N THR A 795 8.42 11.13 10.91
CA THR A 795 7.83 11.81 12.07
C THR A 795 8.88 12.58 12.87
N ARG A 796 8.44 13.54 13.71
CA ARG A 796 9.35 14.27 14.63
C ARG A 796 10.07 13.35 15.62
N ALA A 797 9.45 12.23 15.99
CA ALA A 797 10.06 11.24 16.88
C ALA A 797 11.14 10.45 16.13
N ALA A 798 10.82 9.94 14.94
CA ALA A 798 11.77 9.26 14.07
C ALA A 798 12.98 10.14 13.74
N TRP A 799 12.77 11.44 13.49
CA TRP A 799 13.86 12.41 13.30
C TRP A 799 14.87 12.42 14.45
N ARG A 800 14.39 12.44 15.70
CA ARG A 800 15.27 12.44 16.88
C ARG A 800 16.08 11.15 17.00
N VAL A 801 15.51 10.01 16.63
CA VAL A 801 16.19 8.72 16.64
C VAL A 801 17.20 8.64 15.49
N GLY A 802 16.79 8.97 14.27
CA GLY A 802 17.67 8.98 13.08
C GLY A 802 18.90 9.86 13.26
N ARG A 803 18.76 11.04 13.90
CA ARG A 803 19.91 11.90 14.26
C ARG A 803 20.91 11.19 15.18
N LYS A 804 20.43 10.44 16.18
CA LYS A 804 21.28 9.67 17.09
C LYS A 804 21.94 8.51 16.37
N LEU A 805 21.19 7.79 15.53
CA LEU A 805 21.73 6.68 14.71
C LEU A 805 22.86 7.18 13.80
N ALA A 806 22.67 8.31 13.13
CA ALA A 806 23.69 8.92 12.28
C ALA A 806 24.92 9.36 13.08
N ALA A 807 24.75 9.99 14.24
CA ALA A 807 25.87 10.39 15.10
C ALA A 807 26.67 9.18 15.60
N ASN A 808 25.99 8.15 16.10
CA ASN A 808 26.62 6.92 16.57
C ASN A 808 27.34 6.17 15.45
N LEU A 809 26.79 6.17 14.23
CA LEU A 809 27.42 5.56 13.06
C LEU A 809 28.76 6.24 12.74
N ILE A 810 28.77 7.58 12.71
CA ILE A 810 29.97 8.37 12.43
C ILE A 810 31.01 8.14 13.53
N GLU A 811 30.60 8.23 14.79
CA GLU A 811 31.50 8.03 15.94
C GLU A 811 32.12 6.62 15.93
N LYS A 812 31.32 5.59 15.64
CA LYS A 812 31.81 4.21 15.52
C LYS A 812 32.83 4.09 14.39
N TYR A 813 32.51 4.59 13.20
CA TYR A 813 33.41 4.49 12.05
C TYR A 813 34.71 5.27 12.27
N GLU A 814 34.63 6.48 12.86
CA GLU A 814 35.80 7.29 13.17
C GLU A 814 36.68 6.63 14.25
N ARG A 815 36.08 5.99 15.26
CA ARG A 815 36.80 5.21 16.26
C ARG A 815 37.55 4.03 15.64
N GLU A 816 36.94 3.34 14.68
CA GLU A 816 37.51 2.13 14.05
C GLU A 816 38.56 2.45 12.97
N THR A 817 38.41 3.58 12.26
CA THR A 817 39.21 3.87 11.06
C THR A 817 40.06 5.15 11.15
N GLY A 818 39.79 6.02 12.14
CA GLY A 818 40.46 7.30 12.30
C GLY A 818 40.02 8.41 11.33
N ARG A 819 38.95 8.20 10.55
CA ARG A 819 38.38 9.20 9.63
C ARG A 819 36.86 9.14 9.58
N ILE A 820 36.22 10.19 9.08
CA ILE A 820 34.79 10.20 8.75
C ILE A 820 34.58 9.46 7.42
N PRO A 821 33.49 8.67 7.26
CA PRO A 821 33.20 8.02 5.99
C PRO A 821 32.77 9.06 4.94
N GLU A 822 33.25 8.90 3.70
CA GLU A 822 32.90 9.78 2.60
C GLU A 822 31.55 9.40 1.97
N ASN A 823 31.22 8.10 1.91
CA ASN A 823 29.95 7.58 1.39
C ASN A 823 29.43 6.38 2.19
N CYS A 824 28.15 6.41 2.55
CA CYS A 824 27.43 5.30 3.16
C CYS A 824 26.52 4.61 2.14
N GLY A 825 26.74 3.31 1.89
CA GLY A 825 25.80 2.46 1.16
C GLY A 825 24.65 2.05 2.08
N MET A 826 23.42 2.43 1.75
CA MET A 826 22.24 2.21 2.62
C MET A 826 21.11 1.53 1.85
N ILE A 827 20.33 0.70 2.55
CA ILE A 827 19.17 0.02 1.98
C ILE A 827 17.91 0.57 2.62
N LEU A 828 17.08 1.28 1.85
CA LEU A 828 15.85 1.88 2.34
C LEU A 828 14.65 1.01 1.97
N PHE A 829 14.13 0.26 2.94
CA PHE A 829 12.92 -0.54 2.78
C PHE A 829 11.68 0.23 3.21
N SER A 830 10.53 -0.14 2.64
CA SER A 830 9.23 0.33 3.11
C SER A 830 8.96 0.01 4.57
N THR A 831 9.63 -1.00 5.15
CA THR A 831 9.56 -1.32 6.58
C THR A 831 10.12 -0.20 7.47
N ASP A 832 11.09 0.62 7.02
CA ASP A 832 11.49 1.81 7.78
C ASP A 832 10.29 2.75 7.98
N ILE A 833 9.49 2.90 6.93
CA ILE A 833 8.30 3.75 6.94
C ILE A 833 7.20 3.14 7.82
N THR A 834 6.90 1.85 7.65
CA THR A 834 5.76 1.21 8.30
C THR A 834 6.03 0.69 9.72
N TRP A 835 7.28 0.45 10.09
CA TRP A 835 7.67 -0.03 11.42
C TRP A 835 8.27 1.06 12.31
N ALA A 836 8.99 2.00 11.72
CA ALA A 836 9.80 2.97 12.45
C ALA A 836 9.46 4.43 12.11
N ASP A 837 8.40 4.68 11.34
CA ASP A 837 7.94 6.02 10.98
C ASP A 837 9.02 6.91 10.30
N GLY A 838 10.01 6.29 9.64
CA GLY A 838 11.09 6.96 8.93
C GLY A 838 12.37 7.23 9.74
N GLU A 839 12.81 6.30 10.59
CA GLU A 839 14.03 6.44 11.41
C GLU A 839 15.31 6.40 10.54
N GLU A 840 15.38 5.47 9.58
CA GLU A 840 16.50 5.35 8.64
C GLU A 840 16.47 6.46 7.59
N LEU A 841 15.29 6.84 7.09
CA LEU A 841 15.14 8.06 6.28
C LEU A 841 15.67 9.30 7.02
N SER A 842 15.36 9.43 8.30
CA SER A 842 15.87 10.52 9.15
C SER A 842 17.38 10.45 9.35
N GLN A 843 17.94 9.24 9.48
CA GLN A 843 19.38 9.01 9.54
C GLN A 843 20.05 9.50 8.26
N ILE A 844 19.51 9.14 7.09
CA ILE A 844 20.00 9.60 5.78
C ILE A 844 19.97 11.13 5.67
N LEU A 845 18.82 11.74 5.96
CA LEU A 845 18.65 13.20 5.90
C LEU A 845 19.67 13.92 6.80
N TYR A 846 19.92 13.41 8.01
CA TYR A 846 20.92 14.00 8.89
C TYR A 846 22.34 13.80 8.37
N LEU A 847 22.71 12.63 7.83
CA LEU A 847 24.04 12.37 7.25
C LEU A 847 24.40 13.41 6.17
N ILE A 848 23.45 13.74 5.29
CA ILE A 848 23.61 14.76 4.24
C ILE A 848 23.47 16.21 4.76
N GLY A 849 23.08 16.39 6.02
CA GLY A 849 22.93 17.69 6.68
C GLY A 849 21.66 18.44 6.28
N VAL A 850 20.55 17.72 6.16
CA VAL A 850 19.21 18.26 5.85
C VAL A 850 18.25 17.90 6.98
N GLU A 851 17.42 18.85 7.41
CA GLU A 851 16.35 18.63 8.38
C GLU A 851 14.95 18.77 7.75
N PRO A 852 14.00 17.89 8.10
CA PRO A 852 12.61 18.06 7.72
C PRO A 852 11.91 19.17 8.52
N GLU A 853 11.07 19.95 7.86
CA GLU A 853 10.16 20.92 8.47
C GLU A 853 8.72 20.41 8.40
N TRP A 854 7.99 20.46 9.51
CA TRP A 854 6.61 20.00 9.57
C TRP A 854 5.61 21.15 9.67
N ASP A 855 4.42 20.97 9.11
CA ASP A 855 3.26 21.80 9.43
C ASP A 855 2.66 21.47 10.83
N GLU A 856 1.58 22.13 11.20
CA GLU A 856 0.88 21.89 12.48
C GLU A 856 0.32 20.45 12.59
N PRO A 857 -0.36 19.89 11.56
CA PRO A 857 -0.75 18.47 11.52
C PRO A 857 0.40 17.44 11.55
N GLY A 858 1.64 17.87 11.30
CA GLY A 858 2.80 17.01 11.27
C GLY A 858 3.09 16.39 9.89
N ARG A 859 2.58 17.00 8.81
CA ARG A 859 2.99 16.68 7.44
C ARG A 859 4.29 17.40 7.10
N ILE A 860 5.08 16.81 6.23
CA ILE A 860 6.31 17.45 5.74
C ILE A 860 5.93 18.65 4.87
N LYS A 861 6.33 19.83 5.33
CA LYS A 861 6.09 21.10 4.64
C LYS A 861 7.27 21.47 3.73
N ASN A 862 8.50 21.24 4.19
CA ASN A 862 9.72 21.61 3.48
C ASN A 862 10.93 20.85 4.03
N LEU A 863 12.09 21.04 3.40
CA LEU A 863 13.40 20.57 3.84
C LEU A 863 14.34 21.77 4.04
N GLY A 864 14.92 21.89 5.24
CA GLY A 864 15.92 22.88 5.62
C GLY A 864 17.34 22.31 5.50
N ILE A 865 18.25 23.04 4.86
CA ILE A 865 19.67 22.65 4.81
C ILE A 865 20.36 23.19 6.06
N ILE A 866 20.95 22.31 6.86
CA ILE A 866 21.71 22.68 8.06
C ILE A 866 23.03 23.34 7.61
N PRO A 867 23.35 24.56 8.03
CA PRO A 867 24.63 25.23 7.74
C PRO A 867 25.83 24.42 8.26
N LEU A 868 26.98 24.46 7.56
CA LEU A 868 28.16 23.66 7.93
C LEU A 868 28.72 24.00 9.33
N ASP A 869 28.60 25.26 9.76
CA ASP A 869 29.01 25.72 11.09
C ASP A 869 28.13 25.16 12.21
N GLU A 870 26.84 24.91 11.92
CA GLU A 870 25.93 24.21 12.83
C GLU A 870 26.10 22.68 12.75
N LEU A 871 26.32 22.14 11.54
CA LEU A 871 26.49 20.70 11.32
C LEU A 871 27.79 20.17 11.98
N GLY A 872 28.85 20.99 11.99
CA GLY A 872 30.10 20.70 12.69
C GLY A 872 30.98 19.60 12.05
N ARG A 873 30.63 19.14 10.86
CA ARG A 873 31.31 18.07 10.11
C ARG A 873 31.05 18.20 8.60
N PRO A 874 31.78 17.45 7.75
CA PRO A 874 31.40 17.30 6.35
C PRO A 874 30.01 16.68 6.15
N ARG A 875 29.36 17.02 5.04
CA ARG A 875 28.19 16.30 4.55
C ARG A 875 28.64 14.98 3.95
N ILE A 876 28.07 13.87 4.44
CA ILE A 876 28.44 12.52 4.03
C ILE A 876 27.61 12.14 2.80
N ASP A 877 28.26 11.57 1.78
CA ASP A 877 27.55 11.05 0.61
C ASP A 877 26.78 9.77 0.95
N ILE A 878 25.75 9.47 0.17
CA ILE A 878 24.89 8.33 0.39
C ILE A 878 24.60 7.61 -0.91
N THR A 879 24.67 6.29 -0.91
CA THR A 879 24.20 5.45 -2.02
C THR A 879 23.03 4.61 -1.53
N VAL A 880 21.82 4.95 -1.95
CA VAL A 880 20.60 4.36 -1.40
C VAL A 880 20.04 3.36 -2.39
N ARG A 881 19.89 2.11 -1.96
CA ARG A 881 19.09 1.10 -2.64
C ARG A 881 17.69 1.04 -2.03
N ILE A 882 16.66 1.40 -2.79
CA ILE A 882 15.26 1.26 -2.40
C ILE A 882 14.71 -0.12 -2.77
N SER A 883 13.74 -0.63 -1.99
CA SER A 883 12.96 -1.81 -2.39
C SER A 883 11.88 -1.45 -3.43
N GLY A 884 11.41 -2.43 -4.21
CA GLY A 884 10.29 -2.23 -5.15
C GLY A 884 9.00 -1.81 -4.45
N ILE A 885 8.78 -2.28 -3.21
CA ILE A 885 7.62 -1.88 -2.40
C ILE A 885 7.73 -0.41 -1.98
N MET A 886 8.94 0.05 -1.65
CA MET A 886 9.21 1.46 -1.35
C MET A 886 8.86 2.36 -2.54
N ARG A 887 9.28 1.97 -3.76
CA ARG A 887 8.90 2.63 -5.02
C ARG A 887 7.38 2.70 -5.18
N ASP A 888 6.68 1.58 -5.01
CA ASP A 888 5.26 1.45 -5.34
C ASP A 888 4.34 2.14 -4.33
N SER A 889 4.77 2.25 -3.08
CA SER A 889 3.91 2.71 -1.98
C SER A 889 4.28 4.08 -1.43
N PHE A 890 5.54 4.50 -1.61
CA PHE A 890 6.12 5.67 -0.96
C PHE A 890 6.97 6.52 -1.92
N MET A 891 6.58 6.62 -3.19
CA MET A 891 7.31 7.41 -4.20
C MET A 891 7.53 8.87 -3.78
N GLN A 892 6.56 9.50 -3.12
CA GLN A 892 6.69 10.86 -2.56
C GLN A 892 7.84 10.99 -1.55
N VAL A 893 8.16 9.92 -0.81
CA VAL A 893 9.30 9.89 0.12
C VAL A 893 10.61 9.80 -0.66
N ILE A 894 10.63 9.03 -1.74
CA ILE A 894 11.78 8.93 -2.65
C ILE A 894 12.05 10.28 -3.33
N GLU A 895 11.00 10.95 -3.83
CA GLU A 895 11.11 12.28 -4.42
C GLU A 895 11.59 13.33 -3.42
N LEU A 896 11.13 13.27 -2.17
CA LEU A 896 11.58 14.14 -1.09
C LEU A 896 13.09 13.95 -0.82
N LEU A 897 13.54 12.69 -0.76
CA LEU A 897 14.95 12.37 -0.52
C LEU A 897 15.84 12.80 -1.70
N ASP A 898 15.42 12.56 -2.94
CA ASP A 898 16.16 13.00 -4.12
C ASP A 898 16.27 14.52 -4.20
N ASP A 899 15.20 15.25 -3.89
CA ASP A 899 15.22 16.72 -3.79
C ASP A 899 16.23 17.20 -2.74
N ALA A 900 16.30 16.53 -1.58
CA ALA A 900 17.31 16.82 -0.55
C ALA A 900 18.74 16.66 -1.07
N ILE A 901 19.03 15.52 -1.70
CA ILE A 901 20.35 15.16 -2.22
C ILE A 901 20.80 16.14 -3.30
N ARG A 902 19.93 16.46 -4.25
CA ARG A 902 20.26 17.38 -5.35
C ARG A 902 20.52 18.79 -4.85
N ARG A 903 19.69 19.31 -3.94
CA ARG A 903 19.90 20.62 -3.32
C ARG A 903 21.27 20.69 -2.62
N VAL A 904 21.66 19.63 -1.91
CA VAL A 904 22.97 19.56 -1.24
C VAL A 904 24.14 19.46 -2.22
N ALA A 905 24.00 18.70 -3.30
CA ALA A 905 25.04 18.59 -4.34
C ALA A 905 25.32 19.93 -5.04
N GLU A 906 24.30 20.78 -5.17
CA GLU A 906 24.35 22.08 -5.83
C GLU A 906 24.91 23.21 -4.95
N LEU A 907 25.08 22.99 -3.65
CA LEU A 907 25.65 23.99 -2.74
C LEU A 907 27.07 24.38 -3.16
N ASN A 908 27.39 25.67 -3.09
CA ASN A 908 28.75 26.17 -3.32
C ASN A 908 29.61 25.99 -2.06
N GLU A 909 29.84 24.73 -1.68
CA GLU A 909 30.65 24.33 -0.52
C GLU A 909 31.97 23.67 -1.00
N PRO A 910 33.04 23.73 -0.18
CA PRO A 910 34.29 23.02 -0.48
C PRO A 910 34.06 21.49 -0.59
N PRO A 911 34.64 20.80 -1.59
CA PRO A 911 34.46 19.35 -1.76
C PRO A 911 34.89 18.47 -0.56
N ASP A 912 35.85 18.93 0.23
CA ASP A 912 36.29 18.29 1.47
C ASP A 912 35.30 18.44 2.63
N MET A 913 34.30 19.33 2.50
CA MET A 913 33.20 19.53 3.45
C MET A 913 31.85 19.06 2.90
N ASN A 914 31.77 18.66 1.63
CA ASN A 914 30.56 18.15 0.99
C ASN A 914 30.93 17.02 0.03
N PHE A 915 30.87 15.79 0.53
CA PHE A 915 31.28 14.61 -0.21
C PHE A 915 30.32 14.26 -1.36
N ILE A 916 29.03 14.60 -1.24
CA ILE A 916 28.05 14.46 -2.33
C ILE A 916 28.50 15.28 -3.54
N ARG A 917 28.83 16.56 -3.31
CA ARG A 917 29.36 17.46 -4.34
C ARG A 917 30.71 17.00 -4.86
N LYS A 918 31.62 16.56 -3.99
CA LYS A 918 32.94 16.03 -4.37
C LYS A 918 32.82 14.89 -5.38
N HIS A 919 31.98 13.90 -5.08
CA HIS A 919 31.80 12.74 -5.95
C HIS A 919 31.03 13.08 -7.24
N ALA A 920 30.02 13.97 -7.17
CA ALA A 920 29.32 14.42 -8.37
C ALA A 920 30.25 15.17 -9.34
N LEU A 921 31.13 16.05 -8.83
CA LEU A 921 32.12 16.77 -9.66
C LEU A 921 33.15 15.81 -10.27
N ALA A 922 33.57 14.77 -9.53
CA ALA A 922 34.48 13.76 -10.04
C ALA A 922 33.85 12.98 -11.21
N GLN A 923 32.60 12.55 -11.04
CA GLN A 923 31.85 11.84 -12.10
C GLN A 923 31.58 12.72 -13.33
N GLU A 924 31.28 14.00 -13.12
CA GLU A 924 31.17 14.97 -14.22
C GLU A 924 32.49 15.13 -14.98
N THR A 925 33.61 15.19 -14.25
CA THR A 925 34.96 15.27 -14.85
C THR A 925 35.30 14.02 -15.67
N ASP A 926 34.82 12.85 -15.23
CA ASP A 926 34.98 11.57 -15.94
C ASP A 926 34.03 11.42 -17.14
N GLY A 927 33.20 12.43 -17.44
CA GLY A 927 32.39 12.53 -18.65
C GLY A 927 30.89 12.28 -18.45
N GLN A 928 30.44 12.10 -17.20
CA GLN A 928 29.03 11.93 -16.89
C GLN A 928 28.28 13.28 -16.92
N GLU A 929 27.04 13.31 -17.38
CA GLU A 929 26.22 14.53 -17.32
C GLU A 929 25.96 14.93 -15.87
N TRP A 930 26.05 16.23 -15.54
CA TRP A 930 25.84 16.75 -14.18
C TRP A 930 24.55 16.26 -13.52
N GLU A 931 23.43 16.23 -14.25
CA GLU A 931 22.16 15.73 -13.71
C GLU A 931 22.23 14.24 -13.34
N ARG A 932 22.96 13.43 -14.13
CA ARG A 932 23.17 12.01 -13.82
C ARG A 932 24.19 11.82 -12.71
N ALA A 933 25.22 12.65 -12.63
CA ALA A 933 26.28 12.60 -11.62
C ALA A 933 25.77 12.87 -10.19
N LYS A 934 24.60 13.51 -10.05
CA LYS A 934 23.91 13.71 -8.77
C LYS A 934 23.03 12.52 -8.34
N THR A 935 22.88 11.48 -9.17
CA THR A 935 22.01 10.33 -8.87
C THR A 935 22.57 9.52 -7.70
N ARG A 936 21.73 9.23 -6.70
CA ARG A 936 22.08 8.45 -5.50
C ARG A 936 21.06 7.38 -5.10
N ILE A 937 19.87 7.37 -5.70
CA ILE A 937 18.80 6.47 -5.34
C ILE A 937 18.58 5.46 -6.47
N PHE A 938 18.69 4.19 -6.14
CA PHE A 938 18.68 3.07 -7.09
C PHE A 938 17.73 1.97 -6.60
N GLY A 939 17.17 1.16 -7.49
CA GLY A 939 16.27 0.07 -7.11
C GLY A 939 16.02 -0.92 -8.24
N SER A 940 15.06 -1.82 -8.02
CA SER A 940 14.60 -2.78 -9.03
C SER A 940 13.99 -2.07 -10.24
N LYS A 941 14.01 -2.69 -11.42
CA LYS A 941 13.30 -2.20 -12.61
C LYS A 941 11.80 -1.99 -12.31
N PRO A 942 11.14 -0.94 -12.85
CA PRO A 942 9.69 -0.76 -12.70
C PRO A 942 8.90 -2.03 -13.02
N GLY A 943 7.93 -2.38 -12.18
CA GLY A 943 7.14 -3.61 -12.32
C GLY A 943 7.79 -4.89 -11.78
N THR A 944 9.04 -4.82 -11.31
CA THR A 944 9.78 -5.95 -10.70
C THR A 944 10.11 -5.69 -9.23
N TYR A 945 10.53 -6.75 -8.52
CA TYR A 945 10.80 -6.74 -7.09
C TYR A 945 12.01 -7.62 -6.72
N GLY A 946 12.78 -7.19 -5.72
CA GLY A 946 13.93 -7.92 -5.19
C GLY A 946 15.28 -7.50 -5.81
N ALA A 947 16.34 -8.18 -5.41
CA ALA A 947 17.72 -7.90 -5.84
C ALA A 947 18.32 -9.00 -6.74
N GLY A 948 17.59 -10.09 -6.96
CA GLY A 948 18.06 -11.27 -7.69
C GLY A 948 19.04 -12.16 -6.92
N VAL A 949 19.86 -11.60 -6.02
CA VAL A 949 20.88 -12.33 -5.25
C VAL A 949 20.27 -13.43 -4.41
N ASN A 950 19.16 -13.17 -3.71
CA ASN A 950 18.44 -14.18 -2.94
C ASN A 950 17.96 -15.36 -3.81
N LEU A 951 17.53 -15.08 -5.04
CA LEU A 951 17.13 -16.11 -5.99
C LEU A 951 18.33 -16.95 -6.43
N ALA A 952 19.48 -16.32 -6.73
CA ALA A 952 20.71 -17.00 -7.11
C ALA A 952 21.21 -17.92 -5.98
N VAL A 953 21.21 -17.43 -4.74
CA VAL A 953 21.56 -18.21 -3.54
C VAL A 953 20.61 -19.41 -3.37
N ASN A 954 19.30 -19.18 -3.40
CA ASN A 954 18.29 -20.23 -3.23
C ASN A 954 18.34 -21.28 -4.34
N ALA A 955 18.65 -20.86 -5.57
CA ALA A 955 18.81 -21.77 -6.71
C ALA A 955 20.14 -22.53 -6.70
N SER A 956 21.11 -22.09 -5.89
CA SER A 956 22.53 -22.46 -5.96
C SER A 956 23.11 -22.23 -7.36
N ALA A 957 22.76 -21.09 -7.97
CA ALA A 957 23.09 -20.73 -9.35
C ALA A 957 24.18 -19.64 -9.41
N TRP A 958 25.30 -19.89 -8.74
CA TRP A 958 26.47 -19.01 -8.68
C TRP A 958 27.72 -19.86 -8.40
N GLU A 959 28.88 -19.45 -8.90
CA GLU A 959 30.17 -20.12 -8.64
C GLU A 959 31.08 -19.30 -7.73
N ASN A 960 31.01 -17.97 -7.84
CA ASN A 960 31.85 -17.04 -7.10
C ASN A 960 31.09 -15.74 -6.74
N GLU A 961 31.72 -14.87 -5.95
CA GLU A 961 31.11 -13.60 -5.51
C GLU A 961 30.87 -12.60 -6.65
N GLU A 962 31.65 -12.67 -7.74
CA GLU A 962 31.47 -11.79 -8.91
C GLU A 962 30.13 -12.05 -9.61
N ASP A 963 29.67 -13.31 -9.66
CA ASP A 963 28.35 -13.66 -10.18
C ASP A 963 27.23 -12.95 -9.39
N LEU A 964 27.32 -12.97 -8.06
CA LEU A 964 26.35 -12.34 -7.18
C LEU A 964 26.38 -10.81 -7.32
N ALA A 965 27.58 -10.22 -7.43
CA ALA A 965 27.74 -8.78 -7.66
C ALA A 965 27.13 -8.35 -9.00
N ASN A 966 27.32 -9.13 -10.07
CA ASN A 966 26.74 -8.86 -11.38
C ASN A 966 25.20 -8.94 -11.36
N VAL A 967 24.64 -9.93 -10.65
CA VAL A 967 23.19 -10.02 -10.43
C VAL A 967 22.69 -8.78 -9.68
N PHE A 968 23.33 -8.41 -8.56
CA PHE A 968 22.94 -7.24 -7.79
C PHE A 968 22.95 -5.96 -8.63
N LEU A 969 24.03 -5.73 -9.39
CA LEU A 969 24.17 -4.56 -10.27
C LEU A 969 23.07 -4.54 -11.31
N TYR A 970 22.85 -5.65 -12.02
CA TYR A 970 21.82 -5.73 -13.06
C TYR A 970 20.43 -5.44 -12.52
N TRP A 971 20.08 -6.05 -11.37
CA TRP A 971 18.76 -5.89 -10.76
C TRP A 971 18.56 -4.53 -10.11
N SER A 972 19.61 -3.91 -9.57
CA SER A 972 19.48 -2.68 -8.78
C SER A 972 19.85 -1.40 -9.52
N GLY A 973 20.40 -1.48 -10.73
CA GLY A 973 20.89 -0.30 -11.47
C GLY A 973 19.80 0.49 -12.21
N TYR A 974 18.69 0.78 -11.55
CA TYR A 974 17.64 1.66 -12.08
C TYR A 974 17.46 2.85 -11.13
N ALA A 975 17.62 4.07 -11.66
CA ALA A 975 17.58 5.29 -10.87
C ALA A 975 16.13 5.74 -10.57
N TYR A 976 15.93 6.32 -9.39
CA TYR A 976 14.65 6.87 -8.94
C TYR A 976 14.81 8.26 -8.33
N GLY A 977 13.77 9.09 -8.43
CA GLY A 977 13.76 10.43 -7.89
C GLY A 977 12.69 11.29 -8.54
N LYS A 978 12.72 12.59 -8.26
CA LYS A 978 11.75 13.53 -8.82
C LYS A 978 11.93 13.62 -10.33
N GLY A 979 10.92 13.18 -11.08
CA GLY A 979 10.96 13.07 -12.54
C GLY A 979 11.90 11.99 -13.08
N ILE A 980 12.40 11.07 -12.23
CA ILE A 980 13.21 9.91 -12.63
C ILE A 980 12.50 8.64 -12.15
N GLN A 981 12.08 7.80 -13.10
CA GLN A 981 11.18 6.69 -12.83
C GLN A 981 11.75 5.38 -13.36
N GLY A 982 12.76 4.84 -12.66
CA GLY A 982 13.39 3.58 -13.00
C GLY A 982 14.18 3.62 -14.31
N LYS A 983 14.86 4.75 -14.59
CA LYS A 983 15.74 4.87 -15.75
C LYS A 983 16.96 3.96 -15.56
N GLU A 984 17.32 3.19 -16.57
CA GLU A 984 18.53 2.35 -16.53
C GLU A 984 19.77 3.22 -16.24
N SER A 985 20.55 2.81 -15.23
CA SER A 985 21.64 3.59 -14.64
C SER A 985 22.69 2.67 -13.97
N HIS A 986 23.05 1.56 -14.63
CA HIS A 986 24.04 0.61 -14.12
C HIS A 986 25.42 1.24 -13.92
N GLU A 987 25.82 2.13 -14.84
CA GLU A 987 27.10 2.84 -14.76
C GLU A 987 27.14 3.82 -13.58
N GLU A 988 26.08 4.58 -13.36
CA GLU A 988 25.91 5.44 -12.19
C GLU A 988 26.07 4.63 -10.90
N LEU A 989 25.32 3.53 -10.78
CA LEU A 989 25.36 2.69 -9.59
C LEU A 989 26.77 2.16 -9.35
N LEU A 990 27.43 1.67 -10.40
CA LEU A 990 28.81 1.18 -10.31
C LEU A 990 29.78 2.29 -9.85
N ASN A 991 29.62 3.52 -10.36
CA ASN A 991 30.47 4.65 -9.98
C ASN A 991 30.23 5.08 -8.53
N GLN A 992 28.99 5.01 -8.04
CA GLN A 992 28.67 5.26 -6.63
C GLN A 992 29.22 4.18 -5.71
N LEU A 993 29.04 2.90 -6.05
CA LEU A 993 29.51 1.79 -5.23
C LEU A 993 31.03 1.79 -5.02
N LYS A 994 31.81 2.33 -5.98
CA LYS A 994 33.27 2.50 -5.83
C LYS A 994 33.66 3.49 -4.72
N THR A 995 32.79 4.41 -4.34
CA THR A 995 33.08 5.41 -3.31
C THR A 995 32.56 5.01 -1.93
N VAL A 996 31.75 3.94 -1.83
CA VAL A 996 31.16 3.45 -0.57
C VAL A 996 32.24 2.98 0.40
N ASP A 997 32.27 3.58 1.59
CA ASP A 997 33.18 3.25 2.68
C ASP A 997 32.62 2.23 3.67
N LEU A 998 31.30 2.18 3.81
CA LEU A 998 30.58 1.22 4.64
C LEU A 998 29.17 0.95 4.13
N SER A 999 28.64 -0.24 4.40
CA SER A 999 27.24 -0.59 4.21
C SER A 999 26.48 -0.57 5.54
N VAL A 1000 25.29 0.02 5.56
CA VAL A 1000 24.50 0.21 6.78
C VAL A 1000 23.05 -0.11 6.51
N ARG A 1001 22.43 -0.75 7.51
CA ARG A 1001 20.99 -0.88 7.62
C ARG A 1001 20.58 -0.83 9.08
N SER A 1002 19.50 -0.12 9.38
CA SER A 1002 18.88 -0.17 10.69
C SER A 1002 17.85 -1.32 10.78
N ASN A 1003 17.87 -2.08 11.87
CA ASN A 1003 16.81 -3.05 12.18
C ASN A 1003 16.04 -2.58 13.42
N PRO A 1004 14.77 -2.14 13.28
CA PRO A 1004 14.03 -1.55 14.39
C PRO A 1004 13.39 -2.60 15.32
N THR A 1005 13.46 -3.90 15.01
CA THR A 1005 12.57 -4.92 15.58
C THR A 1005 13.34 -6.18 15.96
N ASP A 1006 12.88 -6.86 17.02
CA ASP A 1006 13.37 -8.19 17.43
C ASP A 1006 12.50 -9.31 16.81
N GLU A 1007 11.30 -8.98 16.33
CA GLU A 1007 10.36 -9.91 15.70
C GLU A 1007 10.88 -10.49 14.38
N HIS A 1008 11.78 -9.75 13.71
CA HIS A 1008 12.46 -10.15 12.48
C HIS A 1008 13.97 -9.95 12.62
N ASP A 1009 14.73 -11.00 12.29
CA ASP A 1009 16.18 -10.97 12.26
C ASP A 1009 16.75 -11.18 10.84
N LEU A 1010 18.08 -11.05 10.73
CA LEU A 1010 18.82 -11.17 9.47
C LEU A 1010 18.73 -12.55 8.81
N PHE A 1011 18.40 -13.59 9.57
CA PHE A 1011 18.26 -14.97 9.10
C PHE A 1011 16.80 -15.33 8.80
N GLY A 1012 15.84 -14.61 9.37
CA GLY A 1012 14.40 -14.82 9.17
C GLY A 1012 13.88 -14.37 7.81
N CYS A 1013 14.59 -13.49 7.09
CA CYS A 1013 14.14 -12.99 5.79
C CYS A 1013 15.25 -12.90 4.74
N CYS A 1014 15.00 -13.43 3.55
CA CYS A 1014 15.97 -13.42 2.47
C CYS A 1014 16.29 -12.03 1.89
N CYS A 1015 15.46 -11.03 2.17
CA CYS A 1015 15.66 -9.66 1.71
C CYS A 1015 16.80 -8.92 2.44
N TYR A 1016 17.35 -9.46 3.53
CA TYR A 1016 18.49 -8.85 4.22
C TYR A 1016 19.81 -9.13 3.51
N TYR A 1017 20.02 -10.37 3.05
CA TYR A 1017 21.24 -10.78 2.36
C TYR A 1017 21.15 -10.71 0.83
N GLY A 1018 19.93 -10.66 0.29
CA GLY A 1018 19.68 -10.50 -1.14
C GLY A 1018 19.75 -9.05 -1.56
#